data_AF-A0A0G0Z7X7-F1
#
_entry.id   AF-A0A0G0Z7X7-F1
#
_cell.length_a   1.000
_cell.length_b   1.000
_cell.length_c   1.000
_cell.angle_alpha   90.00
_cell.angle_beta   90.00
_cell.angle_gamma   90.00
#
_symmetry.space_group_name_H-M   'P 1'
#
loop_
_entity.id
_entity.type
_entity.pdbx_description
1 polymer ?
#
loop_
_entity_poly.entity_id
_entity_poly.type
_entity_poly.pdbx_seq_one_letter_code
_entity_poly.pdbx_strand_id
1 'polypeptide(L)'
;MSKKETKKGPLTSPRGMHDILENNYYKYQGLFEKAQEVAVYYGFKPIEIPVLEHEEVFTSSVGVGTDIVDKEMYTLRTRGGDRLSMRPEGTAGVMRAYLQHGMQSFPQPVMLYYYGPFFRHDNPQKGRLRELRQFGLEVLGTEKSIADAMIIRMTHTILSEAGIKNPVLEINSIGDKECRPTYVRELVNYYKKHSNKICEDCRERIKINPLRVLDCKKPECLPIKEGAPDPVGHLCQPCKHHFKEVLEYLEEVGIPYNLNKNLVRGLNYYTRTVFEFSSEAVEGIEQLSLAAGGRYDYLARALDGKRDVPSVGVSLGIDRIVLSPLYANLAPRIMKKPKIFFIQLGSEAKMKSLNVIEIMRKSKIPVHHSLSKDSLGSQLSAAEKLNIPYVMILGQKEAIESSVIVRQKENPVLRQITREVPIKDIQSAKIKKIIAQMKKALASQADGVAIAAPQIGNAMRIVIISGKVFDARFRRDARLPDGQKIQKVKNWPPDITLINPKITKLSKEKKWLPEGCLSVRPWWGDVRRSEKTTITAYDETGKKFRKFTNMKFVFFGTPEFAVDILEELKKAGFLPALVITAPDRPKGRKLILTPPPVKIWAEQNSIPYIQPEKLTPSAFGTSPLLRGRMGGGLDSFDLFIVVAYGKIMPEELINLPRIGTINIHYSLLPKYRGAAPVEAAILAGDRETGVSVQQMEFKLDSGPILAEEKTLIGPDETAPELGKRLTELGAALLVKILPGITGGKINPRPQDESGAIYCKKIKKEDGLVDLNEPAKILWYKYRAYFGWPGLYFFAGDKRVIIKEATYADGVFLIKKVLPEGRKIMDYQNFLREIKTNTWK
;
A
#
# COMPACT_ATOMS: atom_id res chain seq x y z
N MET A 1 57.01 -12.12 -55.07
CA MET A 1 56.13 -12.82 -54.10
C MET A 1 54.89 -11.97 -53.89
N SER A 2 53.74 -12.39 -54.40
CA SER A 2 52.50 -11.61 -54.31
C SER A 2 52.02 -11.54 -52.87
N LYS A 3 51.83 -10.31 -52.36
CA LYS A 3 51.13 -10.06 -51.11
C LYS A 3 49.68 -10.53 -51.30
N LYS A 4 49.36 -11.70 -50.75
CA LYS A 4 47.97 -12.08 -50.48
C LYS A 4 47.43 -11.04 -49.50
N GLU A 5 46.69 -10.07 -50.01
CA GLU A 5 45.79 -9.26 -49.20
C GLU A 5 44.73 -10.19 -48.62
N THR A 6 45.00 -10.67 -47.41
CA THR A 6 43.97 -11.31 -46.58
C THR A 6 42.88 -10.27 -46.35
N LYS A 7 41.71 -10.44 -46.98
CA LYS A 7 40.49 -9.70 -46.65
C LYS A 7 40.33 -9.71 -45.14
N LYS A 8 40.50 -8.55 -44.49
CA LYS A 8 40.28 -8.40 -43.05
C LYS A 8 38.80 -8.66 -42.78
N GLY A 9 38.49 -9.81 -42.18
CA GLY A 9 37.18 -10.09 -41.61
C GLY A 9 36.85 -9.13 -40.45
N PRO A 10 35.62 -9.16 -39.93
CA PRO A 10 35.27 -8.38 -38.74
C PRO A 10 36.21 -8.74 -37.58
N LEU A 11 36.63 -7.72 -36.82
CA LEU A 11 37.45 -7.92 -35.63
C LEU A 11 36.64 -8.68 -34.58
N THR A 12 37.22 -9.72 -33.99
CA THR A 12 36.58 -10.56 -32.97
C THR A 12 37.51 -10.80 -31.79
N SER A 13 36.94 -11.06 -30.61
CA SER A 13 37.69 -11.40 -29.40
C SER A 13 38.44 -12.73 -29.60
N PRO A 14 39.64 -12.89 -29.01
CA PRO A 14 40.39 -14.13 -29.12
C PRO A 14 39.58 -15.34 -28.63
N ARG A 15 39.76 -16.50 -29.27
CA ARG A 15 39.07 -17.73 -28.86
C ARG A 15 39.34 -18.02 -27.38
N GLY A 16 38.28 -18.25 -26.61
CA GLY A 16 38.36 -18.53 -25.16
C GLY A 16 38.53 -17.29 -24.27
N MET A 17 38.43 -16.08 -24.84
CA MET A 17 38.42 -14.80 -24.13
C MET A 17 37.14 -14.06 -24.53
N HIS A 18 36.31 -13.68 -23.56
CA HIS A 18 34.94 -13.23 -23.83
C HIS A 18 34.63 -11.90 -23.17
N ASP A 19 33.93 -11.04 -23.89
CA ASP A 19 33.37 -9.82 -23.32
C ASP A 19 32.23 -10.16 -22.36
N ILE A 20 32.31 -9.64 -21.13
CA ILE A 20 31.28 -9.83 -20.11
C ILE A 20 30.37 -8.60 -20.11
N LEU A 21 29.16 -8.74 -20.64
CA LEU A 21 28.23 -7.64 -20.86
C LEU A 21 26.98 -7.73 -19.97
N GLU A 22 26.37 -6.57 -19.71
CA GLU A 22 25.03 -6.43 -19.12
C GLU A 22 24.76 -7.32 -17.89
N ASN A 23 23.71 -8.15 -17.94
CA ASN A 23 23.31 -9.03 -16.86
C ASN A 23 24.40 -10.05 -16.50
N ASN A 24 25.24 -10.46 -17.46
CA ASN A 24 26.36 -11.35 -17.14
C ASN A 24 27.37 -10.60 -16.28
N TYR A 25 27.74 -9.36 -16.61
CA TYR A 25 28.66 -8.57 -15.78
C TYR A 25 28.19 -8.49 -14.33
N TYR A 26 26.91 -8.21 -14.14
CA TYR A 26 26.34 -8.12 -12.80
C TYR A 26 26.35 -9.45 -12.03
N LYS A 27 26.26 -10.60 -12.70
CA LYS A 27 26.41 -11.91 -12.04
C LYS A 27 27.81 -12.10 -11.48
N TYR A 28 28.84 -11.74 -12.25
CA TYR A 28 30.24 -11.79 -11.82
C TYR A 28 30.48 -10.83 -10.65
N GLN A 29 29.99 -9.60 -10.76
CA GLN A 29 30.09 -8.60 -9.69
C GLN A 29 29.36 -9.05 -8.42
N GLY A 30 28.16 -9.62 -8.54
CA GLY A 30 27.38 -10.11 -7.40
C GLY A 30 28.07 -11.24 -6.65
N LEU A 31 28.67 -12.20 -7.38
CA LEU A 31 29.46 -13.27 -6.77
C LEU A 31 30.73 -12.73 -6.10
N PHE A 32 31.44 -11.80 -6.75
CA PHE A 32 32.60 -11.15 -6.18
C PHE A 32 32.26 -10.42 -4.87
N GLU A 33 31.22 -9.58 -4.87
CA GLU A 33 30.80 -8.84 -3.66
C GLU A 33 30.41 -9.78 -2.52
N LYS A 34 29.79 -10.92 -2.84
CA LYS A 34 29.46 -11.95 -1.85
C LYS A 34 30.72 -12.64 -1.29
N ALA A 35 31.64 -13.05 -2.16
CA ALA A 35 32.89 -13.66 -1.73
C ALA A 35 33.75 -12.69 -0.89
N GLN A 36 33.81 -11.43 -1.32
CA GLN A 36 34.45 -10.33 -0.60
C GLN A 36 33.81 -10.10 0.77
N GLU A 37 32.48 -10.08 0.86
CA GLU A 37 31.77 -9.93 2.13
C GLU A 37 32.19 -11.02 3.13
N VAL A 38 32.18 -12.28 2.72
CA VAL A 38 32.63 -13.40 3.57
C VAL A 38 34.08 -13.21 3.99
N ALA A 39 34.97 -12.86 3.06
CA ALA A 39 36.39 -12.63 3.35
C ALA A 39 36.62 -11.55 4.41
N VAL A 40 35.91 -10.42 4.30
CA VAL A 40 36.03 -9.29 5.23
C VAL A 40 35.53 -9.66 6.63
N TYR A 41 34.47 -10.47 6.77
CA TYR A 41 34.00 -10.92 8.08
C TYR A 41 35.02 -11.79 8.83
N TYR A 42 35.92 -12.46 8.11
CA TYR A 42 37.02 -13.25 8.68
C TYR A 42 38.32 -12.42 8.80
N GLY A 43 38.30 -11.13 8.49
CA GLY A 43 39.45 -10.23 8.63
C GLY A 43 40.44 -10.24 7.46
N PHE A 44 40.09 -10.84 6.32
CA PHE A 44 40.95 -10.80 5.14
C PHE A 44 40.97 -9.40 4.51
N LYS A 45 42.13 -9.00 3.99
CA LYS A 45 42.35 -7.72 3.31
C LYS A 45 42.50 -7.91 1.80
N PRO A 46 42.05 -6.96 0.96
CA PRO A 46 42.23 -7.07 -0.48
C PRO A 46 43.71 -6.95 -0.88
N ILE A 47 44.09 -7.67 -1.93
CA ILE A 47 45.32 -7.47 -2.70
C ILE A 47 45.00 -7.53 -4.20
N GLU A 48 45.62 -6.65 -4.96
CA GLU A 48 45.62 -6.70 -6.43
C GLU A 48 47.06 -6.88 -6.90
N ILE A 49 47.33 -8.03 -7.51
CA ILE A 49 48.64 -8.33 -8.12
C ILE A 49 48.62 -7.91 -9.60
N PRO A 50 49.77 -7.56 -10.19
CA PRO A 50 49.88 -7.30 -11.62
C PRO A 50 49.36 -8.45 -12.50
N VAL A 51 48.89 -8.14 -13.71
CA VAL A 51 48.52 -9.14 -14.70
C VAL A 51 49.76 -9.79 -15.34
N LEU A 52 50.82 -9.00 -15.53
CA LEU A 52 52.12 -9.44 -16.01
C LEU A 52 53.10 -9.50 -14.85
N GLU A 53 53.80 -10.62 -14.71
CA GLU A 53 54.90 -10.82 -13.77
C GLU A 53 56.13 -11.30 -14.53
N HIS A 54 57.31 -11.24 -13.90
CA HIS A 54 58.48 -11.93 -14.42
C HIS A 54 58.17 -13.41 -14.57
N GLU A 55 58.57 -14.01 -15.70
CA GLU A 55 58.30 -15.43 -16.00
C GLU A 55 58.78 -16.37 -14.88
N GLU A 56 59.89 -16.01 -14.25
CA GLU A 56 60.51 -16.75 -13.13
C GLU A 56 59.61 -16.91 -11.90
N VAL A 57 58.65 -16.00 -11.70
CA VAL A 57 57.68 -16.08 -10.61
C VAL A 57 56.86 -17.35 -10.75
N PHE A 58 56.54 -17.80 -11.96
CA PHE A 58 55.71 -18.99 -12.20
C PHE A 58 56.54 -20.24 -12.48
N THR A 59 57.65 -20.14 -13.21
CA THR A 59 58.49 -21.31 -13.53
C THR A 59 59.18 -21.86 -12.27
N SER A 60 59.59 -21.00 -11.34
CA SER A 60 60.23 -21.40 -10.08
C SER A 60 59.23 -21.91 -9.04
N SER A 61 57.99 -21.41 -9.05
CA SER A 61 56.95 -21.74 -8.06
C SER A 61 56.09 -22.95 -8.42
N VAL A 62 55.47 -22.92 -9.61
CA VAL A 62 54.52 -23.95 -10.05
C VAL A 62 55.26 -25.25 -10.36
N GLY A 63 56.50 -25.11 -10.84
CA GLY A 63 57.45 -26.19 -11.10
C GLY A 63 57.42 -26.70 -12.54
N VAL A 64 58.60 -27.04 -13.06
CA VAL A 64 58.80 -27.73 -14.34
C VAL A 64 58.10 -29.09 -14.31
N GLY A 65 57.49 -29.51 -15.44
CA GLY A 65 56.74 -30.76 -15.50
C GLY A 65 55.27 -30.62 -15.09
N THR A 66 54.74 -29.39 -15.05
CA THR A 66 53.31 -29.11 -14.90
C THR A 66 52.73 -28.66 -16.24
N ASP A 67 51.48 -29.04 -16.52
CA ASP A 67 50.82 -28.64 -17.77
C ASP A 67 50.79 -27.11 -17.92
N ILE A 68 50.68 -26.36 -16.81
CA ILE A 68 50.68 -24.89 -16.81
C ILE A 68 51.99 -24.33 -17.35
N VAL A 69 53.12 -24.71 -16.73
CA VAL A 69 54.44 -24.17 -17.10
C VAL A 69 54.85 -24.66 -18.48
N ASP A 70 54.59 -25.94 -18.79
CA ASP A 70 55.11 -26.56 -20.00
C ASP A 70 54.29 -26.19 -21.25
N LYS A 71 52.98 -25.89 -21.12
CA LYS A 71 52.07 -25.77 -22.27
C LYS A 71 51.07 -24.62 -22.21
N GLU A 72 50.73 -24.09 -21.03
CA GLU A 72 49.58 -23.16 -20.89
C GLU A 72 49.96 -21.70 -20.61
N MET A 73 51.22 -21.37 -20.30
CA MET A 73 51.61 -19.99 -20.02
C MET A 73 51.60 -19.10 -21.27
N TYR A 74 51.03 -17.89 -21.13
CA TYR A 74 51.20 -16.82 -22.10
C TYR A 74 52.44 -15.99 -21.73
N THR A 75 53.53 -16.17 -22.47
CA THR A 75 54.79 -15.45 -22.25
C THR A 75 55.03 -14.42 -23.35
N LEU A 76 55.70 -13.33 -23.00
CA LEU A 76 56.11 -12.28 -23.93
C LEU A 76 57.50 -11.76 -23.57
N ARG A 77 58.19 -11.25 -24.59
CA ARG A 77 59.46 -10.55 -24.42
C ARG A 77 59.25 -9.06 -24.67
N THR A 78 59.63 -8.21 -23.70
CA THR A 78 59.54 -6.77 -23.86
C THR A 78 60.61 -6.27 -24.83
N ARG A 79 60.47 -5.03 -25.32
CA ARG A 79 61.53 -4.38 -26.12
C ARG A 79 62.84 -4.21 -25.33
N GLY A 80 62.76 -4.06 -24.01
CA GLY A 80 63.91 -3.99 -23.10
C GLY A 80 64.58 -5.33 -22.85
N GLY A 81 63.98 -6.42 -23.32
CA GLY A 81 64.53 -7.77 -23.21
C GLY A 81 63.95 -8.60 -22.06
N ASP A 82 63.14 -8.01 -21.18
CA ASP A 82 62.50 -8.70 -20.06
C ASP A 82 61.60 -9.82 -20.55
N ARG A 83 61.60 -10.92 -19.80
CA ARG A 83 60.70 -12.05 -20.01
C ARG A 83 59.57 -11.98 -19.01
N LEU A 84 58.38 -11.68 -19.50
CA LEU A 84 57.17 -11.55 -18.70
C LEU A 84 56.17 -12.64 -19.07
N SER A 85 55.31 -12.98 -18.13
CA SER A 85 54.17 -13.87 -18.38
C SER A 85 52.89 -13.30 -17.79
N MET A 86 51.79 -13.49 -18.52
CA MET A 86 50.46 -13.24 -18.00
C MET A 86 50.18 -14.26 -16.90
N ARG A 87 49.70 -13.82 -15.74
CA ARG A 87 49.51 -14.70 -14.58
C ARG A 87 48.56 -15.88 -14.88
N PRO A 88 49.02 -17.14 -14.73
CA PRO A 88 48.16 -18.31 -14.87
C PRO A 88 47.41 -18.66 -13.58
N GLU A 89 47.86 -18.14 -12.44
CA GLU A 89 47.32 -18.34 -11.10
C GLU A 89 47.74 -17.17 -10.17
N GLY A 90 47.19 -17.09 -8.95
CA GLY A 90 47.37 -15.93 -8.07
C GLY A 90 48.30 -16.12 -6.87
N THR A 91 48.46 -17.35 -6.39
CA THR A 91 49.22 -17.73 -5.19
C THR A 91 50.68 -17.27 -5.27
N ALA A 92 51.39 -17.55 -6.37
CA ALA A 92 52.80 -17.17 -6.52
C ALA A 92 52.97 -15.66 -6.57
N GLY A 93 52.05 -14.94 -7.22
CA GLY A 93 52.07 -13.48 -7.25
C GLY A 93 51.79 -12.86 -5.87
N VAL A 94 50.87 -13.45 -5.09
CA VAL A 94 50.62 -13.04 -3.70
C VAL A 94 51.85 -13.32 -2.82
N MET A 95 52.48 -14.48 -2.95
CA MET A 95 53.69 -14.80 -2.20
C MET A 95 54.85 -13.88 -2.58
N ARG A 96 55.03 -13.58 -3.88
CA ARG A 96 56.01 -12.59 -4.36
C ARG A 96 55.76 -11.22 -3.72
N ALA A 97 54.51 -10.77 -3.67
CA ALA A 97 54.15 -9.51 -3.01
C ALA A 97 54.41 -9.54 -1.49
N TYR A 98 54.09 -10.66 -0.81
CA TYR A 98 54.38 -10.85 0.61
C TYR A 98 55.88 -10.67 0.90
N LEU A 99 56.74 -11.29 0.08
CA LEU A 99 58.19 -11.19 0.18
C LEU A 99 58.70 -9.78 -0.16
N GLN A 100 58.26 -9.22 -1.28
CA GLN A 100 58.69 -7.90 -1.77
C GLN A 100 58.37 -6.77 -0.79
N HIS A 101 57.19 -6.81 -0.17
CA HIS A 101 56.74 -5.76 0.75
C HIS A 101 57.12 -6.03 2.21
N GLY A 102 57.92 -7.05 2.49
CA GLY A 102 58.39 -7.33 3.85
C GLY A 102 57.27 -7.71 4.82
N MET A 103 56.18 -8.31 4.33
CA MET A 103 54.95 -8.55 5.11
C MET A 103 55.16 -9.54 6.26
N GLN A 104 56.27 -10.26 6.31
CA GLN A 104 56.70 -11.02 7.49
C GLN A 104 56.81 -10.19 8.77
N SER A 105 57.01 -8.87 8.63
CA SER A 105 57.16 -7.96 9.77
C SER A 105 55.81 -7.47 10.31
N PHE A 106 54.72 -7.77 9.60
CA PHE A 106 53.37 -7.43 10.03
C PHE A 106 52.87 -8.41 11.09
N PRO A 107 51.78 -8.08 11.82
CA PRO A 107 51.07 -9.07 12.63
C PRO A 107 50.66 -10.29 11.80
N GLN A 108 51.09 -11.48 12.22
CA GLN A 108 50.80 -12.75 11.54
C GLN A 108 49.55 -13.43 12.15
N PRO A 109 48.82 -14.25 11.36
CA PRO A 109 49.02 -14.47 9.93
C PRO A 109 48.53 -13.29 9.09
N VAL A 110 49.14 -13.11 7.91
CA VAL A 110 48.67 -12.15 6.90
C VAL A 110 47.58 -12.83 6.07
N MET A 111 46.36 -12.30 6.11
CA MET A 111 45.19 -12.86 5.42
C MET A 111 44.78 -11.94 4.26
N LEU A 112 44.89 -12.45 3.03
CA LEU A 112 44.70 -11.69 1.80
C LEU A 112 43.68 -12.34 0.88
N TYR A 113 42.86 -11.54 0.21
CA TYR A 113 42.00 -12.03 -0.87
C TYR A 113 42.25 -11.25 -2.15
N TYR A 114 42.10 -11.92 -3.29
CA TYR A 114 42.22 -11.31 -4.61
C TYR A 114 41.05 -11.70 -5.51
N TYR A 115 40.80 -10.87 -6.52
CA TYR A 115 39.84 -11.15 -7.59
C TYR A 115 40.34 -10.58 -8.90
N GLY A 116 40.31 -11.36 -9.98
CA GLY A 116 40.70 -10.85 -11.29
C GLY A 116 40.85 -11.91 -12.37
N PRO A 117 41.30 -11.51 -13.57
CA PRO A 117 41.55 -12.42 -14.69
C PRO A 117 42.88 -13.16 -14.55
N PHE A 118 42.94 -14.37 -15.10
CA PHE A 118 44.06 -15.31 -15.16
C PHE A 118 44.06 -15.97 -16.53
N PHE A 119 45.24 -16.34 -17.01
CA PHE A 119 45.43 -16.70 -18.41
C PHE A 119 46.08 -18.07 -18.54
N ARG A 120 45.40 -19.00 -19.22
CA ARG A 120 45.89 -20.35 -19.49
C ARG A 120 45.58 -20.75 -20.92
N HIS A 121 46.57 -21.17 -21.69
CA HIS A 121 46.43 -21.64 -23.06
C HIS A 121 45.84 -23.07 -23.11
N ASP A 122 44.76 -23.31 -22.36
CA ASP A 122 43.99 -24.55 -22.38
C ASP A 122 43.10 -24.59 -23.65
N ASN A 123 42.61 -25.78 -23.98
CA ASN A 123 41.60 -26.00 -25.01
C ASN A 123 40.23 -25.53 -24.49
N PRO A 124 39.63 -24.50 -25.11
CA PRO A 124 38.40 -23.93 -24.56
C PRO A 124 37.22 -24.92 -24.59
N GLN A 125 36.59 -25.12 -23.45
CA GLN A 125 35.37 -25.93 -23.24
C GLN A 125 34.48 -25.29 -22.17
N LYS A 126 33.27 -25.81 -21.94
CA LYS A 126 32.34 -25.22 -20.95
C LYS A 126 33.00 -25.15 -19.56
N GLY A 127 33.17 -23.94 -19.02
CA GLY A 127 33.85 -23.71 -17.73
C GLY A 127 35.39 -23.79 -17.76
N ARG A 128 36.02 -23.94 -18.94
CA ARG A 128 37.46 -23.77 -19.12
C ARG A 128 37.72 -22.76 -20.24
N LEU A 129 38.13 -21.58 -19.82
CA LEU A 129 38.41 -20.45 -20.69
C LEU A 129 39.91 -20.17 -20.72
N ARG A 130 40.36 -19.44 -21.73
CA ARG A 130 41.75 -19.00 -21.84
C ARG A 130 42.03 -17.75 -21.02
N GLU A 131 41.05 -16.86 -20.94
CA GLU A 131 40.95 -15.86 -19.90
C GLU A 131 39.85 -16.30 -18.94
N LEU A 132 40.21 -16.57 -17.70
CA LEU A 132 39.31 -17.02 -16.65
C LEU A 132 39.47 -16.12 -15.42
N ARG A 133 38.44 -16.01 -14.61
CA ARG A 133 38.40 -15.20 -13.40
C ARG A 133 38.44 -16.09 -12.18
N GLN A 134 39.26 -15.69 -11.21
CA GLN A 134 39.35 -16.38 -9.93
C GLN A 134 39.15 -15.41 -8.79
N PHE A 135 38.60 -15.94 -7.70
CA PHE A 135 38.66 -15.32 -6.39
C PHE A 135 39.49 -16.22 -5.48
N GLY A 136 40.54 -15.68 -4.87
CA GLY A 136 41.41 -16.45 -3.99
C GLY A 136 41.45 -15.90 -2.58
N LEU A 137 41.71 -16.79 -1.62
CA LEU A 137 41.96 -16.48 -0.22
C LEU A 137 43.30 -17.11 0.16
N GLU A 138 44.18 -16.32 0.76
CA GLU A 138 45.53 -16.72 1.14
C GLU A 138 45.79 -16.35 2.60
N VAL A 139 46.24 -17.32 3.39
CA VAL A 139 46.70 -17.13 4.77
C VAL A 139 48.18 -17.46 4.82
N LEU A 140 49.01 -16.46 5.07
CA LEU A 140 50.47 -16.58 5.04
C LEU A 140 51.07 -16.38 6.43
N GLY A 141 52.08 -17.17 6.76
CA GLY A 141 52.87 -17.04 8.00
C GLY A 141 52.36 -17.85 9.19
N THR A 142 51.62 -18.95 8.98
CA THR A 142 51.15 -19.83 10.07
C THR A 142 51.11 -21.32 9.69
N GLU A 143 51.60 -22.16 10.59
CA GLU A 143 51.58 -23.64 10.47
C GLU A 143 50.32 -24.27 11.07
N LYS A 144 49.49 -23.48 11.75
CA LYS A 144 48.35 -24.00 12.52
C LYS A 144 47.26 -24.54 11.59
N SER A 145 46.79 -25.76 11.88
CA SER A 145 45.75 -26.53 11.17
C SER A 145 44.40 -25.80 11.09
N ILE A 146 44.08 -24.96 12.07
CA ILE A 146 42.87 -24.14 12.06
C ILE A 146 42.80 -23.21 10.84
N ALA A 147 43.93 -22.78 10.27
CA ALA A 147 43.94 -21.96 9.06
C ALA A 147 43.41 -22.75 7.83
N ASP A 148 43.74 -24.03 7.72
CA ASP A 148 43.23 -24.92 6.67
C ASP A 148 41.71 -25.09 6.81
N ALA A 149 41.24 -25.40 8.03
CA ALA A 149 39.81 -25.56 8.31
C ALA A 149 39.04 -24.25 8.08
N MET A 150 39.61 -23.09 8.42
CA MET A 150 39.02 -21.78 8.17
C MET A 150 38.85 -21.51 6.67
N ILE A 151 39.88 -21.76 5.85
CA ILE A 151 39.80 -21.59 4.40
C ILE A 151 38.73 -22.51 3.80
N ILE A 152 38.68 -23.77 4.23
CA ILE A 152 37.67 -24.73 3.78
C ILE A 152 36.27 -24.26 4.18
N ARG A 153 36.08 -23.81 5.42
CA ARG A 153 34.81 -23.25 5.92
C ARG A 153 34.35 -22.05 5.11
N MET A 154 35.24 -21.08 4.89
CA MET A 154 34.93 -19.89 4.10
C MET A 154 34.55 -20.26 2.66
N THR A 155 35.27 -21.20 2.05
CA THR A 155 34.96 -21.69 0.70
C THR A 155 33.57 -22.34 0.65
N HIS A 156 33.26 -23.21 1.61
CA HIS A 156 31.95 -23.83 1.74
C HIS A 156 30.84 -22.78 1.88
N THR A 157 31.03 -21.76 2.73
CA THR A 157 30.09 -20.66 2.92
C THR A 157 29.89 -19.85 1.65
N ILE A 158 30.96 -19.46 0.95
CA ILE A 158 30.86 -18.70 -0.31
C ILE A 158 30.08 -19.47 -1.36
N LEU A 159 30.37 -20.76 -1.55
CA LEU A 159 29.66 -21.62 -2.50
C LEU A 159 28.18 -21.80 -2.13
N SER A 160 27.89 -22.03 -0.85
CA SER A 160 26.53 -22.18 -0.34
C SER A 160 25.71 -20.90 -0.54
N GLU A 161 26.27 -19.73 -0.20
CA GLU A 161 25.62 -18.43 -0.39
C GLU A 161 25.53 -18.02 -1.87
N ALA A 162 26.38 -18.58 -2.74
CA ALA A 162 26.26 -18.47 -4.19
C ALA A 162 25.11 -19.34 -4.78
N GLY A 163 24.46 -20.17 -3.95
CA GLY A 163 23.34 -21.03 -4.34
C GLY A 163 23.73 -22.47 -4.68
N ILE A 164 25.02 -22.83 -4.59
CA ILE A 164 25.48 -24.21 -4.77
C ILE A 164 25.09 -24.99 -3.52
N LYS A 165 23.95 -25.69 -3.60
CA LYS A 165 23.47 -26.55 -2.51
C LYS A 165 24.41 -27.75 -2.37
N ASN A 166 24.72 -28.11 -1.13
CA ASN A 166 25.54 -29.27 -0.76
C ASN A 166 26.87 -29.37 -1.55
N PRO A 167 27.76 -28.36 -1.49
CA PRO A 167 29.04 -28.45 -2.17
C PRO A 167 29.85 -29.62 -1.59
N VAL A 168 30.27 -30.55 -2.46
CA VAL A 168 30.97 -31.78 -2.06
C VAL A 168 32.45 -31.47 -1.85
N LEU A 169 32.90 -31.60 -0.61
CA LEU A 169 34.31 -31.45 -0.23
C LEU A 169 35.04 -32.79 -0.35
N GLU A 170 36.03 -32.85 -1.23
CA GLU A 170 37.05 -33.90 -1.21
C GLU A 170 38.32 -33.37 -0.55
N ILE A 171 38.91 -34.14 0.37
CA ILE A 171 40.09 -33.73 1.12
C ILE A 171 41.12 -34.86 1.22
N ASN A 172 42.40 -34.50 1.25
CA ASN A 172 43.54 -35.41 1.41
C ASN A 172 44.73 -34.70 2.06
N SER A 173 45.77 -35.44 2.41
CA SER A 173 47.07 -34.90 2.80
C SER A 173 48.20 -35.56 2.01
N ILE A 174 49.02 -34.75 1.35
CA ILE A 174 50.17 -35.20 0.53
C ILE A 174 51.51 -35.08 1.27
N GLY A 175 51.46 -34.86 2.57
CA GLY A 175 52.62 -34.78 3.44
C GLY A 175 53.53 -33.58 3.19
N ASP A 176 54.66 -33.56 3.88
CA ASP A 176 55.68 -32.54 3.81
C ASP A 176 56.98 -33.07 3.18
N LYS A 177 58.07 -32.29 3.23
CA LYS A 177 59.36 -32.67 2.64
C LYS A 177 60.00 -33.89 3.31
N GLU A 178 59.59 -34.25 4.53
CA GLU A 178 60.14 -35.38 5.27
C GLU A 178 59.46 -36.69 4.87
N CYS A 179 58.12 -36.71 4.82
CA CYS A 179 57.38 -37.95 4.54
C CYS A 179 57.05 -38.19 3.05
N ARG A 180 56.88 -37.13 2.25
CA ARG A 180 56.49 -37.26 0.84
C ARG A 180 57.49 -38.05 0.00
N PRO A 181 58.83 -37.90 0.13
CA PRO A 181 59.77 -38.65 -0.70
C PRO A 181 59.62 -40.17 -0.55
N THR A 182 59.29 -40.65 0.64
CA THR A 182 59.03 -42.08 0.89
C THR A 182 57.77 -42.54 0.19
N TYR A 183 56.68 -41.78 0.31
CA TYR A 183 55.44 -42.07 -0.42
C TYR A 183 55.64 -42.07 -1.94
N VAL A 184 56.34 -41.07 -2.48
CA VAL A 184 56.61 -40.97 -3.92
C VAL A 184 57.41 -42.17 -4.43
N ARG A 185 58.39 -42.66 -3.68
CA ARG A 185 59.13 -43.89 -4.04
C ARG A 185 58.20 -45.10 -4.15
N GLU A 186 57.31 -45.29 -3.18
CA GLU A 186 56.30 -46.37 -3.22
C GLU A 186 55.33 -46.22 -4.40
N LEU A 187 54.85 -45.01 -4.67
CA LEU A 187 53.99 -44.72 -5.81
C LEU A 187 54.68 -45.04 -7.13
N VAL A 188 55.94 -44.62 -7.30
CA VAL A 188 56.74 -44.92 -8.49
C VAL A 188 56.94 -46.42 -8.65
N ASN A 189 57.29 -47.14 -7.58
CA ASN A 189 57.46 -48.59 -7.60
C ASN A 189 56.17 -49.32 -7.99
N TYR A 190 55.04 -48.87 -7.45
CA TYR A 190 53.72 -49.40 -7.78
C TYR A 190 53.39 -49.20 -9.26
N TYR A 191 53.55 -47.99 -9.79
CA TYR A 191 53.23 -47.69 -11.19
C TYR A 191 54.22 -48.32 -12.18
N LYS A 192 55.50 -48.49 -11.81
CA LYS A 192 56.49 -49.21 -12.63
C LYS A 192 56.08 -50.67 -12.88
N LYS A 193 55.50 -51.35 -11.89
CA LYS A 193 54.96 -52.71 -12.05
C LYS A 193 53.77 -52.77 -13.01
N HIS A 194 53.13 -51.62 -13.28
CA HIS A 194 51.94 -51.50 -14.12
C HIS A 194 52.22 -50.65 -15.38
N SER A 195 53.48 -50.43 -15.77
CA SER A 195 53.87 -49.53 -16.87
C SER A 195 53.17 -49.84 -18.20
N ASN A 196 52.90 -51.12 -18.44
CA ASN A 196 52.28 -51.60 -19.68
C ASN A 196 50.74 -51.42 -19.69
N LYS A 197 50.15 -51.10 -18.53
CA LYS A 197 48.69 -50.94 -18.33
C LYS A 197 48.27 -49.48 -18.09
N ILE A 198 49.18 -48.55 -18.26
CA ILE A 198 48.94 -47.10 -18.11
C ILE A 198 49.24 -46.39 -19.42
N CYS A 199 48.63 -45.22 -19.58
CA CYS A 199 48.78 -44.40 -20.77
C CYS A 199 50.19 -43.82 -20.92
N GLU A 200 50.52 -43.41 -22.14
CA GLU A 200 51.80 -42.77 -22.46
C GLU A 200 52.11 -41.56 -21.56
N ASP A 201 51.13 -40.68 -21.33
CA ASP A 201 51.30 -39.52 -20.44
C ASP A 201 51.66 -39.94 -19.01
N CYS A 202 51.05 -41.02 -18.49
CA CYS A 202 51.36 -41.51 -17.16
C CYS A 202 52.75 -42.14 -17.10
N ARG A 203 53.21 -42.83 -18.15
CA ARG A 203 54.59 -43.34 -18.23
C ARG A 203 55.61 -42.23 -18.11
N GLU A 204 55.32 -41.07 -18.69
CA GLU A 204 56.20 -39.91 -18.59
C GLU A 204 56.07 -39.22 -17.22
N ARG A 205 54.84 -39.00 -16.74
CA ARG A 205 54.58 -38.40 -15.42
C ARG A 205 55.27 -39.15 -14.28
N ILE A 206 55.40 -40.48 -14.33
CA ILE A 206 56.12 -41.25 -13.30
C ILE A 206 57.60 -40.85 -13.19
N LYS A 207 58.21 -40.33 -14.26
CA LYS A 207 59.61 -39.90 -14.24
C LYS A 207 59.77 -38.47 -13.74
N ILE A 208 58.89 -37.57 -14.18
CA ILE A 208 59.03 -36.12 -13.97
C ILE A 208 58.22 -35.60 -12.79
N ASN A 209 57.00 -36.12 -12.58
CA ASN A 209 56.06 -35.64 -11.58
C ASN A 209 55.11 -36.77 -11.14
N PRO A 210 55.59 -37.71 -10.30
CA PRO A 210 54.90 -38.96 -10.05
C PRO A 210 53.50 -38.81 -9.48
N LEU A 211 53.24 -37.78 -8.68
CA LEU A 211 51.91 -37.56 -8.08
C LEU A 211 50.82 -37.31 -9.13
N ARG A 212 51.16 -36.75 -10.31
CA ARG A 212 50.20 -36.43 -11.38
C ARG A 212 49.55 -37.65 -12.03
N VAL A 213 50.06 -38.86 -11.78
CA VAL A 213 49.39 -40.10 -12.22
C VAL A 213 48.05 -40.30 -11.52
N LEU A 214 47.89 -39.76 -10.31
CA LEU A 214 46.67 -39.85 -9.51
C LEU A 214 45.54 -38.96 -10.02
N ASP A 215 45.84 -38.00 -10.91
CA ASP A 215 44.86 -37.15 -11.59
C ASP A 215 44.49 -37.69 -13.00
N CYS A 216 44.94 -38.89 -13.36
CA CYS A 216 44.61 -39.46 -14.67
C CYS A 216 43.12 -39.84 -14.77
N LYS A 217 42.51 -39.44 -15.90
CA LYS A 217 41.10 -39.72 -16.24
C LYS A 217 40.93 -40.71 -17.41
N LYS A 218 42.03 -41.24 -17.97
CA LYS A 218 41.95 -42.20 -19.08
C LYS A 218 41.44 -43.56 -18.55
N PRO A 219 40.46 -44.21 -19.22
CA PRO A 219 39.83 -45.43 -18.73
C PRO A 219 40.81 -46.55 -18.38
N GLU A 220 41.85 -46.75 -19.21
CA GLU A 220 42.91 -47.74 -18.98
C GLU A 220 43.69 -47.54 -17.66
N CYS A 221 43.78 -46.29 -17.17
CA CYS A 221 44.51 -45.95 -15.95
C CYS A 221 43.66 -46.02 -14.69
N LEU A 222 42.33 -46.06 -14.80
CA LEU A 222 41.43 -45.98 -13.63
C LEU A 222 41.62 -47.14 -12.64
N PRO A 223 41.68 -48.43 -13.07
CA PRO A 223 41.89 -49.54 -12.14
C PRO A 223 43.24 -49.46 -11.41
N ILE A 224 44.28 -48.97 -12.11
CA ILE A 224 45.61 -48.79 -11.55
C ILE A 224 45.62 -47.63 -10.53
N LYS A 225 44.90 -46.55 -10.82
CA LYS A 225 44.76 -45.42 -9.90
C LYS A 225 44.07 -45.82 -8.59
N GLU A 226 43.01 -46.61 -8.65
CA GLU A 226 42.28 -47.08 -7.46
C GLU A 226 43.17 -47.93 -6.54
N GLY A 227 44.05 -48.76 -7.12
CA GLY A 227 45.02 -49.58 -6.40
C GLY A 227 46.26 -48.84 -5.90
N ALA A 228 46.40 -47.55 -6.18
CA ALA A 228 47.57 -46.77 -5.78
C ALA A 228 47.72 -46.71 -4.23
N PRO A 229 48.96 -46.67 -3.72
CA PRO A 229 49.23 -46.59 -2.29
C PRO A 229 48.60 -45.34 -1.66
N ASP A 230 48.14 -45.48 -0.42
CA ASP A 230 47.51 -44.40 0.34
C ASP A 230 48.58 -43.44 0.89
N PRO A 231 48.54 -42.13 0.54
CA PRO A 231 49.46 -41.13 1.08
C PRO A 231 49.31 -40.93 2.58
N VAL A 232 48.10 -41.09 3.15
CA VAL A 232 47.83 -40.83 4.57
C VAL A 232 48.59 -41.82 5.47
N GLY A 233 48.68 -43.08 5.04
CA GLY A 233 49.47 -44.11 5.73
C GLY A 233 50.96 -43.78 5.89
N HIS A 234 51.50 -42.98 4.95
CA HIS A 234 52.92 -42.64 4.87
C HIS A 234 53.28 -41.31 5.56
N LEU A 235 52.32 -40.59 6.14
CA LEU A 235 52.58 -39.31 6.79
C LEU A 235 53.48 -39.45 8.03
N CYS A 236 54.39 -38.49 8.23
CA CYS A 236 55.12 -38.33 9.47
C CYS A 236 54.18 -37.91 10.61
N GLN A 237 54.60 -38.06 11.87
CA GLN A 237 53.76 -37.76 13.03
C GLN A 237 53.21 -36.31 13.04
N PRO A 238 54.00 -35.26 12.71
CA PRO A 238 53.48 -33.90 12.60
C PRO A 238 52.38 -33.75 11.53
N CYS A 239 52.55 -34.35 10.35
CA CYS A 239 51.54 -34.30 9.30
C CYS A 239 50.27 -35.08 9.66
N LYS A 240 50.40 -36.22 10.37
CA LYS A 240 49.24 -36.99 10.87
C LYS A 240 48.45 -36.19 11.89
N HIS A 241 49.14 -35.57 12.85
CA HIS A 241 48.49 -34.74 13.86
C HIS A 241 47.80 -33.53 13.23
N HIS A 242 48.49 -32.79 12.36
CA HIS A 242 47.94 -31.64 11.65
C HIS A 242 46.69 -32.01 10.85
N PHE A 243 46.75 -33.08 10.05
CA PHE A 243 45.60 -33.51 9.25
C PHE A 243 44.43 -33.96 10.12
N LYS A 244 44.69 -34.68 11.22
CA LYS A 244 43.68 -35.08 12.20
C LYS A 244 42.96 -33.85 12.78
N GLU A 245 43.69 -32.82 13.22
CA GLU A 245 43.09 -31.59 13.73
C GLU A 245 42.22 -30.89 12.68
N VAL A 246 42.65 -30.86 11.40
CA VAL A 246 41.82 -30.31 10.32
C VAL A 246 40.48 -31.04 10.23
N LEU A 247 40.49 -32.37 10.26
CA LEU A 247 39.25 -33.17 10.21
C LEU A 247 38.36 -32.93 11.44
N GLU A 248 38.94 -32.89 12.64
CA GLU A 248 38.20 -32.58 13.88
C GLU A 248 37.53 -31.20 13.82
N TYR A 249 38.22 -30.18 13.28
CA TYR A 249 37.60 -28.87 13.07
C TYR A 249 36.46 -28.91 12.06
N LEU A 250 36.59 -29.66 10.96
CA LEU A 250 35.52 -29.79 9.95
C LEU A 250 34.28 -30.49 10.52
N GLU A 251 34.48 -31.51 11.37
CA GLU A 251 33.41 -32.19 12.09
C GLU A 251 32.69 -31.24 13.04
N GLU A 252 33.45 -30.48 13.84
CA GLU A 252 32.90 -29.49 14.78
C GLU A 252 32.08 -28.41 14.07
N VAL A 253 32.54 -27.90 12.93
CA VAL A 253 31.78 -26.89 12.16
C VAL A 253 30.68 -27.48 11.28
N GLY A 254 30.51 -28.81 11.27
CA GLY A 254 29.47 -29.53 10.55
C GLY A 254 29.64 -29.51 9.03
N ILE A 255 30.87 -29.56 8.51
CA ILE A 255 31.13 -29.67 7.07
C ILE A 255 31.37 -31.15 6.70
N PRO A 256 30.49 -31.77 5.91
CA PRO A 256 30.74 -33.12 5.41
C PRO A 256 31.91 -33.13 4.44
N TYR A 257 32.77 -34.15 4.53
CA TYR A 257 33.93 -34.31 3.66
C TYR A 257 34.11 -35.77 3.25
N ASN A 258 34.69 -35.98 2.07
CA ASN A 258 35.10 -37.27 1.56
C ASN A 258 36.62 -37.35 1.54
N LEU A 259 37.18 -38.37 2.19
CA LEU A 259 38.61 -38.66 2.07
C LEU A 259 38.89 -39.26 0.70
N ASN A 260 39.65 -38.54 -0.13
CA ASN A 260 40.04 -39.00 -1.46
C ASN A 260 41.57 -39.16 -1.52
N LYS A 261 42.05 -40.39 -1.33
CA LYS A 261 43.49 -40.72 -1.35
C LYS A 261 44.17 -40.40 -2.68
N ASN A 262 43.43 -40.31 -3.78
CA ASN A 262 43.95 -39.97 -5.10
C ASN A 262 43.94 -38.47 -5.37
N LEU A 263 43.41 -37.66 -4.45
CA LEU A 263 43.34 -36.21 -4.60
C LEU A 263 44.74 -35.60 -4.53
N VAL A 264 45.19 -35.12 -5.67
CA VAL A 264 46.41 -34.34 -5.85
C VAL A 264 46.08 -33.04 -6.58
N ARG A 265 46.94 -32.05 -6.47
CA ARG A 265 46.78 -30.77 -7.17
C ARG A 265 47.70 -30.69 -8.39
N GLY A 266 47.31 -29.85 -9.36
CA GLY A 266 48.07 -29.66 -10.59
C GLY A 266 49.36 -28.84 -10.44
N LEU A 267 49.67 -28.33 -9.24
CA LEU A 267 50.79 -27.45 -8.95
C LEU A 267 51.70 -28.14 -7.92
N ASN A 268 53.02 -28.05 -8.09
CA ASN A 268 53.95 -28.86 -7.29
C ASN A 268 54.22 -28.31 -5.88
N TYR A 269 53.88 -27.04 -5.65
CA TYR A 269 54.18 -26.34 -4.40
C TYR A 269 53.34 -26.79 -3.20
N TYR A 270 52.29 -27.59 -3.40
CA TYR A 270 51.40 -27.99 -2.30
C TYR A 270 52.12 -28.86 -1.26
N THR A 271 51.72 -28.74 -0.01
CA THR A 271 52.15 -29.46 1.20
C THR A 271 50.96 -29.80 2.08
N ARG A 272 51.08 -30.89 2.85
CA ARG A 272 50.05 -31.35 3.80
C ARG A 272 48.65 -31.37 3.16
N THR A 273 47.68 -30.63 3.71
CA THR A 273 46.29 -30.57 3.28
C THR A 273 46.13 -30.15 1.82
N VAL A 274 45.35 -30.91 1.06
CA VAL A 274 44.82 -30.52 -0.25
C VAL A 274 43.33 -30.82 -0.30
N PHE A 275 42.54 -29.95 -0.92
CA PHE A 275 41.09 -30.11 -0.97
C PHE A 275 40.46 -29.51 -2.23
N GLU A 276 39.32 -30.05 -2.63
CA GLU A 276 38.52 -29.61 -3.76
C GLU A 276 37.05 -29.54 -3.35
N PHE A 277 36.37 -28.49 -3.80
CA PHE A 277 34.92 -28.43 -3.77
C PHE A 277 34.38 -28.63 -5.18
N SER A 278 33.41 -29.54 -5.30
CA SER A 278 32.66 -29.80 -6.51
C SER A 278 31.16 -29.60 -6.30
N SER A 279 30.40 -29.47 -7.37
CA SER A 279 28.94 -29.52 -7.30
C SER A 279 28.47 -30.95 -6.98
N GLU A 280 27.33 -31.10 -6.30
CA GLU A 280 26.67 -32.40 -6.18
C GLU A 280 26.35 -32.97 -7.58
N ALA A 281 26.42 -34.29 -7.72
CA ALA A 281 26.02 -34.96 -8.95
C ALA A 281 24.50 -34.88 -9.10
N VAL A 282 24.02 -34.17 -10.12
CA VAL A 282 22.60 -34.02 -10.43
C VAL A 282 22.35 -34.67 -11.79
N GLU A 283 21.25 -35.40 -11.94
CA GLU A 283 20.92 -36.07 -13.19
C GLU A 283 20.88 -35.08 -14.37
N GLY A 284 21.68 -35.34 -15.41
CA GLY A 284 21.85 -34.45 -16.57
C GLY A 284 22.81 -33.27 -16.39
N ILE A 285 23.45 -33.10 -15.22
CA ILE A 285 24.45 -32.07 -14.95
C ILE A 285 25.77 -32.74 -14.53
N GLU A 286 26.82 -32.53 -15.32
CA GLU A 286 28.16 -33.03 -15.00
C GLU A 286 28.70 -32.40 -13.71
N GLN A 287 29.36 -33.20 -12.87
CA GLN A 287 30.01 -32.74 -11.65
C GLN A 287 31.14 -31.77 -11.99
N LEU A 288 31.02 -30.52 -11.55
CA LEU A 288 31.96 -29.45 -11.85
C LEU A 288 32.84 -29.16 -10.63
N SER A 289 34.15 -29.09 -10.84
CA SER A 289 35.12 -28.60 -9.86
C SER A 289 35.03 -27.08 -9.75
N LEU A 290 34.63 -26.57 -8.58
CA LEU A 290 34.27 -25.16 -8.35
C LEU A 290 35.37 -24.38 -7.63
N ALA A 291 36.06 -25.02 -6.69
CA ALA A 291 37.15 -24.43 -5.94
C ALA A 291 38.20 -25.50 -5.61
N ALA A 292 39.47 -25.12 -5.61
CA ALA A 292 40.55 -26.01 -5.23
C ALA A 292 41.59 -25.25 -4.42
N GLY A 293 42.17 -25.92 -3.44
CA GLY A 293 43.13 -25.32 -2.53
C GLY A 293 43.93 -26.35 -1.76
N GLY A 294 44.70 -25.83 -0.81
CA GLY A 294 45.60 -26.60 0.02
C GLY A 294 46.69 -25.74 0.62
N ARG A 295 47.53 -26.37 1.43
CA ARG A 295 48.67 -25.77 2.10
C ARG A 295 49.91 -25.83 1.18
N TYR A 296 50.84 -24.89 1.31
CA TYR A 296 51.98 -24.73 0.39
C TYR A 296 53.21 -24.08 1.05
N ASP A 297 53.68 -24.67 2.15
CA ASP A 297 54.63 -24.05 3.09
C ASP A 297 56.00 -23.67 2.47
N TYR A 298 56.39 -24.32 1.37
CA TYR A 298 57.72 -24.17 0.74
C TYR A 298 57.74 -23.22 -0.46
N LEU A 299 56.60 -22.63 -0.84
CA LEU A 299 56.49 -21.77 -2.01
C LEU A 299 57.40 -20.53 -1.92
N ALA A 300 57.50 -19.91 -0.74
CA ALA A 300 58.37 -18.74 -0.54
C ALA A 300 59.84 -19.06 -0.85
N ARG A 301 60.34 -20.20 -0.36
CA ARG A 301 61.71 -20.65 -0.59
C ARG A 301 61.96 -20.90 -2.08
N ALA A 302 60.97 -21.43 -2.80
CA ALA A 302 61.09 -21.64 -4.24
C ALA A 302 61.21 -20.31 -5.03
N LEU A 303 60.74 -19.19 -4.47
CA LEU A 303 60.81 -17.87 -5.11
C LEU A 303 62.06 -17.07 -4.74
N ASP A 304 62.46 -17.01 -3.46
CA ASP A 304 63.58 -16.18 -3.01
C ASP A 304 64.82 -16.96 -2.52
N GLY A 305 64.72 -18.29 -2.44
CA GLY A 305 65.79 -19.19 -1.99
C GLY A 305 66.06 -19.19 -0.49
N LYS A 306 65.37 -18.38 0.32
CA LYS A 306 65.79 -18.07 1.69
C LYS A 306 65.03 -18.86 2.75
N ARG A 307 63.70 -18.75 2.76
CA ARG A 307 62.88 -19.18 3.92
C ARG A 307 61.59 -19.86 3.51
N ASP A 308 61.13 -20.75 4.39
CA ASP A 308 59.80 -21.32 4.32
C ASP A 308 58.80 -20.32 4.92
N VAL A 309 57.63 -20.18 4.29
CA VAL A 309 56.53 -19.35 4.79
C VAL A 309 55.29 -20.22 4.81
N PRO A 310 54.97 -20.83 5.96
CA PRO A 310 53.82 -21.70 6.10
C PRO A 310 52.53 -20.99 5.70
N SER A 311 51.83 -21.54 4.71
CA SER A 311 50.73 -20.83 4.04
C SER A 311 49.67 -21.80 3.54
N VAL A 312 48.42 -21.36 3.54
CA VAL A 312 47.28 -22.12 3.03
C VAL A 312 46.31 -21.21 2.31
N GLY A 313 45.70 -21.73 1.26
CA GLY A 313 44.76 -20.95 0.48
C GLY A 313 43.90 -21.77 -0.47
N VAL A 314 43.09 -21.04 -1.22
CA VAL A 314 42.11 -21.58 -2.15
C VAL A 314 41.89 -20.61 -3.29
N SER A 315 41.57 -21.16 -4.46
CA SER A 315 41.08 -20.40 -5.60
C SER A 315 39.73 -20.94 -6.06
N LEU A 316 38.74 -20.06 -6.14
CA LEU A 316 37.41 -20.33 -6.68
C LEU A 316 37.37 -19.95 -8.16
N GLY A 317 36.88 -20.86 -9.01
CA GLY A 317 36.67 -20.61 -10.44
C GLY A 317 35.38 -19.83 -10.67
N ILE A 318 35.48 -18.51 -10.80
CA ILE A 318 34.31 -17.62 -10.87
C ILE A 318 33.47 -17.90 -12.12
N ASP A 319 34.10 -18.10 -13.28
CA ASP A 319 33.38 -18.46 -14.50
C ASP A 319 32.66 -19.79 -14.37
N ARG A 320 33.27 -20.78 -13.70
CA ARG A 320 32.64 -22.09 -13.48
C ARG A 320 31.38 -21.97 -12.63
N ILE A 321 31.43 -21.15 -11.58
CA ILE A 321 30.29 -20.90 -10.71
C ILE A 321 29.21 -20.11 -11.48
N VAL A 322 29.56 -18.97 -12.09
CA VAL A 322 28.59 -18.09 -12.77
C VAL A 322 27.94 -18.75 -14.00
N LEU A 323 28.68 -19.59 -14.73
CA LEU A 323 28.17 -20.34 -15.88
C LEU A 323 27.44 -21.63 -15.47
N SER A 324 27.48 -22.02 -14.20
CA SER A 324 26.76 -23.19 -13.69
C SER A 324 25.25 -22.89 -13.63
N PRO A 325 24.40 -23.85 -14.03
CA PRO A 325 22.96 -23.73 -13.86
C PRO A 325 22.53 -23.69 -12.38
N LEU A 326 23.40 -24.11 -11.46
CA LEU A 326 23.13 -24.14 -10.01
C LEU A 326 23.30 -22.76 -9.34
N TYR A 327 23.89 -21.77 -10.03
CA TYR A 327 24.16 -20.46 -9.46
C TYR A 327 22.87 -19.66 -9.21
N ALA A 328 22.73 -19.10 -8.01
CA ALA A 328 21.53 -18.34 -7.59
C ALA A 328 21.38 -16.97 -8.30
N ASN A 329 22.27 -16.61 -9.22
CA ASN A 329 22.26 -15.32 -9.92
C ASN A 329 22.24 -14.13 -8.96
N LEU A 330 23.22 -14.08 -8.05
CA LEU A 330 23.34 -12.99 -7.08
C LEU A 330 23.43 -11.63 -7.79
N ALA A 331 22.68 -10.66 -7.28
CA ALA A 331 22.71 -9.29 -7.77
C ALA A 331 23.67 -8.45 -6.93
N PRO A 332 24.49 -7.58 -7.56
CA PRO A 332 25.41 -6.72 -6.84
C PRO A 332 24.65 -5.58 -6.15
N ARG A 333 25.19 -5.09 -5.03
CA ARG A 333 24.63 -4.03 -4.18
C ARG A 333 24.47 -2.71 -4.93
N ILE A 334 25.36 -2.45 -5.89
CA ILE A 334 25.39 -1.20 -6.67
C ILE A 334 24.35 -1.20 -7.81
N MET A 335 23.75 -2.35 -8.15
CA MET A 335 22.80 -2.40 -9.27
C MET A 335 21.55 -1.57 -8.97
N LYS A 336 21.48 -0.38 -9.58
CA LYS A 336 20.27 0.42 -9.56
C LYS A 336 19.56 0.35 -10.91
N LYS A 337 18.54 -0.49 -11.01
CA LYS A 337 17.69 -0.55 -12.21
C LYS A 337 16.98 0.80 -12.39
N PRO A 338 17.03 1.41 -13.58
CA PRO A 338 16.33 2.66 -13.82
C PRO A 338 14.83 2.45 -13.63
N LYS A 339 14.24 3.24 -12.74
CA LYS A 339 12.79 3.18 -12.45
C LYS A 339 12.00 4.10 -13.36
N ILE A 340 12.66 5.15 -13.87
CA ILE A 340 12.03 6.19 -14.68
C ILE A 340 12.75 6.26 -16.02
N PHE A 341 11.97 6.34 -17.09
CA PHE A 341 12.42 6.71 -18.41
C PHE A 341 12.04 8.18 -18.65
N PHE A 342 13.02 9.05 -18.83
CA PHE A 342 12.83 10.46 -19.06
C PHE A 342 12.72 10.76 -20.56
N ILE A 343 11.66 11.49 -20.91
CA ILE A 343 11.29 11.91 -22.26
C ILE A 343 11.27 13.43 -22.29
N GLN A 344 11.85 13.99 -23.35
CA GLN A 344 11.81 15.43 -23.62
C GLN A 344 11.06 15.69 -24.93
N LEU A 345 10.30 16.79 -25.01
CA LEU A 345 9.63 17.25 -26.22
C LEU A 345 9.79 18.76 -26.40
N GLY A 346 10.52 19.15 -27.45
CA GLY A 346 10.76 20.54 -27.82
C GLY A 346 12.10 21.08 -27.35
N SER A 347 12.56 22.17 -27.98
CA SER A 347 13.89 22.75 -27.76
C SER A 347 14.12 23.17 -26.31
N GLU A 348 13.13 23.80 -25.68
CA GLU A 348 13.25 24.26 -24.30
C GLU A 348 13.33 23.09 -23.30
N ALA A 349 12.51 22.05 -23.50
CA ALA A 349 12.59 20.83 -22.71
C ALA A 349 13.97 20.15 -22.86
N LYS A 350 14.49 20.08 -24.09
CA LYS A 350 15.83 19.54 -24.39
C LYS A 350 16.93 20.30 -23.66
N MET A 351 16.88 21.62 -23.65
CA MET A 351 17.84 22.47 -22.92
C MET A 351 17.80 22.22 -21.40
N LYS A 352 16.61 22.05 -20.82
CA LYS A 352 16.45 21.81 -19.37
C LYS A 352 16.65 20.34 -18.95
N SER A 353 16.77 19.42 -19.91
CA SER A 353 16.81 17.96 -19.68
C SER A 353 17.96 17.50 -18.78
N LEU A 354 19.16 18.06 -18.95
CA LEU A 354 20.34 17.67 -18.16
C LEU A 354 20.18 18.06 -16.69
N ASN A 355 19.57 19.21 -16.41
CA ASN A 355 19.28 19.65 -15.05
C ASN A 355 18.31 18.69 -14.36
N VAL A 356 17.29 18.20 -15.08
CA VAL A 356 16.38 17.18 -14.54
C VAL A 356 17.11 15.89 -14.21
N ILE A 357 17.98 15.40 -15.09
CA ILE A 357 18.78 14.18 -14.82
C ILE A 357 19.67 14.38 -13.59
N GLU A 358 20.27 15.56 -13.43
CA GLU A 358 21.13 15.87 -12.28
C GLU A 358 20.33 15.92 -10.96
N ILE A 359 19.10 16.45 -10.98
CA ILE A 359 18.17 16.39 -9.83
C ILE A 359 17.88 14.93 -9.46
N MET A 360 17.60 14.08 -10.46
CA MET A 360 17.35 12.65 -10.24
C MET A 360 18.57 11.93 -9.66
N ARG A 361 19.76 12.23 -10.18
CA ARG A 361 21.04 11.69 -9.70
C ARG A 361 21.31 12.10 -8.24
N LYS A 362 21.17 13.38 -7.90
CA LYS A 362 21.33 13.88 -6.51
C LYS A 362 20.32 13.25 -5.56
N SER A 363 19.11 12.96 -6.06
CA SER A 363 18.06 12.23 -5.35
C SER A 363 18.28 10.71 -5.29
N LYS A 364 19.40 10.20 -5.85
CA LYS A 364 19.76 8.77 -5.94
C LYS A 364 18.76 7.92 -6.72
N ILE A 365 17.98 8.53 -7.63
CA ILE A 365 17.00 7.85 -8.50
C ILE A 365 17.64 7.64 -9.89
N PRO A 366 17.91 6.40 -10.30
CA PRO A 366 18.47 6.13 -11.63
C PRO A 366 17.39 6.33 -12.68
N VAL A 367 17.78 7.04 -13.74
CA VAL A 367 16.92 7.38 -14.86
C VAL A 367 17.56 6.86 -16.14
N HIS A 368 16.75 6.37 -17.07
CA HIS A 368 17.16 6.18 -18.45
C HIS A 368 16.48 7.23 -19.31
N HIS A 369 17.02 7.56 -20.47
CA HIS A 369 16.49 8.60 -21.35
C HIS A 369 16.94 8.35 -22.78
N SER A 370 16.31 9.04 -23.73
CA SER A 370 16.77 9.10 -25.12
C SER A 370 16.74 10.53 -25.63
N LEU A 371 17.51 11.41 -24.97
CA LEU A 371 17.56 12.85 -25.27
C LEU A 371 17.98 13.18 -26.71
N SER A 372 18.69 12.27 -27.37
CA SER A 372 19.09 12.42 -28.77
C SER A 372 17.93 12.20 -29.75
N LYS A 373 16.79 11.70 -29.29
CA LYS A 373 15.56 11.54 -30.07
C LYS A 373 14.59 12.66 -29.72
N ASP A 374 14.00 13.27 -30.74
CA ASP A 374 13.02 14.35 -30.56
C ASP A 374 11.56 13.84 -30.66
N SER A 375 11.32 12.68 -31.28
CA SER A 375 9.96 12.15 -31.43
C SER A 375 9.48 11.39 -30.19
N LEU A 376 8.28 11.71 -29.71
CA LEU A 376 7.65 11.04 -28.57
C LEU A 376 7.54 9.52 -28.78
N GLY A 377 7.12 9.10 -29.98
CA GLY A 377 6.94 7.68 -30.30
C GLY A 377 8.23 6.85 -30.19
N SER A 378 9.36 7.38 -30.66
CA SER A 378 10.64 6.66 -30.57
C SER A 378 11.15 6.55 -29.13
N GLN A 379 10.96 7.60 -28.33
CA GLN A 379 11.32 7.61 -26.91
C GLN A 379 10.43 6.67 -26.08
N LEU A 380 9.12 6.65 -26.35
CA LEU A 380 8.18 5.71 -25.72
C LEU A 380 8.49 4.25 -26.08
N SER A 381 8.79 3.97 -27.36
CA SER A 381 9.18 2.62 -27.79
C SER A 381 10.46 2.14 -27.10
N ALA A 382 11.44 3.03 -26.90
CA ALA A 382 12.63 2.71 -26.13
C ALA A 382 12.29 2.39 -24.65
N ALA A 383 11.45 3.21 -24.01
CA ALA A 383 10.98 2.98 -22.64
C ALA A 383 10.28 1.62 -22.49
N GLU A 384 9.47 1.24 -23.48
CA GLU A 384 8.74 -0.02 -23.52
C GLU A 384 9.67 -1.23 -23.68
N LYS A 385 10.61 -1.17 -24.63
CA LYS A 385 11.63 -2.21 -24.86
C LYS A 385 12.47 -2.47 -23.61
N LEU A 386 12.80 -1.41 -22.87
CA LEU A 386 13.58 -1.49 -21.63
C LEU A 386 12.73 -1.87 -20.40
N ASN A 387 11.41 -2.05 -20.58
CA ASN A 387 10.47 -2.43 -19.55
C ASN A 387 10.50 -1.53 -18.30
N ILE A 388 10.72 -0.22 -18.49
CA ILE A 388 10.82 0.72 -17.37
C ILE A 388 9.42 1.11 -16.87
N PRO A 389 9.14 1.02 -15.56
CA PRO A 389 7.78 1.13 -15.03
C PRO A 389 7.24 2.56 -14.98
N TYR A 390 8.08 3.58 -15.01
CA TYR A 390 7.64 4.98 -15.01
C TYR A 390 8.23 5.73 -16.20
N VAL A 391 7.46 6.62 -16.78
CA VAL A 391 7.87 7.52 -17.85
C VAL A 391 7.64 8.94 -17.38
N MET A 392 8.69 9.75 -17.32
CA MET A 392 8.63 11.17 -17.01
C MET A 392 8.74 11.95 -18.33
N ILE A 393 7.80 12.85 -18.61
CA ILE A 393 7.73 13.61 -19.86
C ILE A 393 7.84 15.09 -19.51
N LEU A 394 8.83 15.75 -20.08
CA LEU A 394 9.02 17.19 -20.06
C LEU A 394 8.71 17.71 -21.47
N GLY A 395 7.55 18.33 -21.65
CA GLY A 395 7.22 19.06 -22.87
C GLY A 395 7.56 20.54 -22.74
N GLN A 396 7.28 21.31 -23.79
CA GLN A 396 7.56 22.73 -23.82
C GLN A 396 6.78 23.51 -22.75
N LYS A 397 5.50 23.18 -22.58
CA LYS A 397 4.66 23.76 -21.52
C LYS A 397 5.23 23.43 -20.14
N GLU A 398 5.55 22.16 -19.90
CA GLU A 398 6.10 21.68 -18.63
C GLU A 398 7.45 22.33 -18.32
N ALA A 399 8.30 22.55 -19.34
CA ALA A 399 9.57 23.25 -19.20
C ALA A 399 9.41 24.70 -18.75
N ILE A 400 8.41 25.42 -19.27
CA ILE A 400 8.11 26.81 -18.89
C ILE A 400 7.54 26.85 -17.47
N GLU A 401 6.59 25.96 -17.17
CA GLU A 401 5.88 25.90 -15.88
C GLU A 401 6.71 25.24 -14.76
N SER A 402 7.95 24.82 -15.03
CA SER A 402 8.81 24.08 -14.09
C SER A 402 8.13 22.84 -13.51
N SER A 403 7.40 22.11 -14.36
CA SER A 403 6.68 20.89 -14.01
C SER A 403 7.14 19.70 -14.89
N VAL A 404 6.66 18.50 -14.58
CA VAL A 404 6.85 17.29 -15.42
C VAL A 404 5.60 16.42 -15.35
N ILE A 405 5.30 15.72 -16.44
CA ILE A 405 4.26 14.69 -16.45
C ILE A 405 4.90 13.36 -16.06
N VAL A 406 4.35 12.66 -15.08
CA VAL A 406 4.77 11.28 -14.75
C VAL A 406 3.66 10.31 -15.13
N ARG A 407 4.00 9.31 -15.95
CA ARG A 407 3.15 8.19 -16.34
C ARG A 407 3.72 6.88 -15.80
N GLN A 408 2.86 5.95 -15.41
CA GLN A 408 3.27 4.61 -14.97
C GLN A 408 2.83 3.57 -16.01
N LYS A 409 3.70 2.60 -16.31
CA LYS A 409 3.39 1.40 -17.11
C LYS A 409 2.28 0.63 -16.40
N GLU A 410 1.24 0.29 -17.15
CA GLU A 410 0.00 -0.24 -16.58
C GLU A 410 0.24 -1.64 -15.97
N ASN A 411 -0.09 -1.83 -14.69
CA ASN A 411 -0.11 -3.17 -14.06
C ASN A 411 -1.47 -3.83 -14.36
N PRO A 412 -1.53 -4.94 -15.12
CA PRO A 412 -2.79 -5.55 -15.57
C PRO A 412 -3.72 -5.92 -14.40
N VAL A 413 -3.15 -6.34 -13.26
CA VAL A 413 -3.90 -6.79 -12.08
C VAL A 413 -4.58 -5.62 -11.37
N LEU A 414 -3.95 -4.45 -11.32
CA LEU A 414 -4.52 -3.25 -10.69
C LEU A 414 -5.66 -2.62 -11.49
N ARG A 415 -5.84 -3.04 -12.76
CA ARG A 415 -6.99 -2.67 -13.61
C ARG A 415 -7.94 -3.82 -13.86
N GLN A 416 -7.71 -5.01 -13.30
CA GLN A 416 -8.62 -6.12 -13.48
C GLN A 416 -9.98 -5.77 -12.86
N ILE A 417 -11.02 -5.81 -13.69
CA ILE A 417 -12.38 -5.51 -13.25
C ILE A 417 -12.81 -6.60 -12.27
N THR A 418 -13.07 -6.20 -11.02
CA THR A 418 -13.64 -7.10 -10.00
C THR A 418 -14.99 -7.62 -10.47
N ARG A 419 -15.21 -8.93 -10.31
CA ARG A 419 -16.46 -9.60 -10.63
C ARG A 419 -17.55 -9.23 -9.63
N GLU A 420 -18.79 -9.11 -10.10
CA GLU A 420 -19.95 -8.96 -9.20
C GLU A 420 -20.17 -10.26 -8.42
N VAL A 421 -20.56 -10.15 -7.15
CA VAL A 421 -21.06 -11.27 -6.36
C VAL A 421 -22.49 -11.56 -6.80
N PRO A 422 -22.85 -12.76 -7.28
CA PRO A 422 -24.24 -13.07 -7.61
C PRO A 422 -25.14 -12.88 -6.38
N ILE A 423 -26.32 -12.29 -6.56
CA ILE A 423 -27.21 -11.91 -5.43
C ILE A 423 -27.54 -13.12 -4.55
N LYS A 424 -27.81 -14.27 -5.17
CA LYS A 424 -28.07 -15.56 -4.49
C LYS A 424 -26.90 -16.04 -3.62
N ASP A 425 -25.68 -15.63 -3.93
CA ASP A 425 -24.46 -16.10 -3.28
C ASP A 425 -23.99 -15.16 -2.16
N ILE A 426 -24.63 -14.00 -1.97
CA ILE A 426 -24.27 -13.01 -0.94
C ILE A 426 -24.22 -13.66 0.46
N GLN A 427 -25.20 -14.52 0.76
CA GLN A 427 -25.26 -15.21 2.05
C GLN A 427 -24.53 -16.57 2.09
N SER A 428 -23.86 -16.97 1.01
CA SER A 428 -23.13 -18.23 0.95
C SER A 428 -22.00 -18.29 1.99
N ALA A 429 -21.65 -19.50 2.44
CA ALA A 429 -20.57 -19.70 3.40
C ALA A 429 -19.22 -19.13 2.90
N LYS A 430 -18.98 -19.19 1.59
CA LYS A 430 -17.78 -18.64 0.94
C LYS A 430 -17.70 -17.11 1.09
N ILE A 431 -18.78 -16.39 0.79
CA ILE A 431 -18.80 -14.92 0.87
C ILE A 431 -18.73 -14.45 2.33
N LYS A 432 -19.45 -15.10 3.25
CA LYS A 432 -19.37 -14.83 4.69
C LYS A 432 -17.95 -15.00 5.23
N LYS A 433 -17.25 -16.07 4.83
CA LYS A 433 -15.85 -16.31 5.21
C LYS A 433 -14.91 -15.19 4.73
N ILE A 434 -15.09 -14.74 3.48
CA ILE A 434 -14.28 -13.66 2.89
C ILE A 434 -14.53 -12.34 3.63
N ILE A 435 -15.78 -11.98 3.89
CA ILE A 435 -16.14 -10.77 4.64
C ILE A 435 -15.54 -10.82 6.06
N ALA A 436 -15.62 -11.97 6.74
CA ALA A 436 -15.03 -12.15 8.07
C ALA A 436 -13.49 -11.97 8.05
N GLN A 437 -12.79 -12.52 7.05
CA GLN A 437 -11.35 -12.32 6.87
C GLN A 437 -11.00 -10.85 6.59
N MET A 438 -11.79 -10.18 5.75
CA MET A 438 -11.62 -8.75 5.47
C MET A 438 -11.82 -7.88 6.72
N LYS A 439 -12.85 -8.16 7.53
CA LYS A 439 -13.07 -7.47 8.82
C LYS A 439 -11.91 -7.69 9.79
N LYS A 440 -11.41 -8.93 9.89
CA LYS A 440 -10.24 -9.26 10.72
C LYS A 440 -8.98 -8.49 10.27
N ALA A 441 -8.74 -8.43 8.96
CA ALA A 441 -7.64 -7.65 8.40
C ALA A 441 -7.83 -6.15 8.70
N LEU A 442 -9.03 -5.62 8.49
CA LEU A 442 -9.37 -4.23 8.78
C LEU A 442 -9.15 -3.85 10.24
N ALA A 443 -9.47 -4.74 11.19
CA ALA A 443 -9.27 -4.50 12.61
C ALA A 443 -7.80 -4.24 12.99
N SER A 444 -6.85 -4.77 12.21
CA SER A 444 -5.41 -4.56 12.39
C SER A 444 -4.87 -3.26 11.77
N GLN A 445 -5.70 -2.51 11.04
CA GLN A 445 -5.28 -1.34 10.27
C GLN A 445 -5.86 -0.04 10.83
N ALA A 446 -5.06 1.02 10.77
CA ALA A 446 -5.43 2.35 11.25
C ALA A 446 -6.28 3.16 10.25
N ASP A 447 -6.33 2.76 8.97
CA ASP A 447 -6.82 3.64 7.89
C ASP A 447 -8.32 3.48 7.57
N GLY A 448 -8.96 2.47 8.16
CA GLY A 448 -10.42 2.35 8.20
C GLY A 448 -11.13 1.95 6.90
N VAL A 449 -10.46 1.38 5.90
CA VAL A 449 -11.10 0.77 4.71
C VAL A 449 -10.39 -0.54 4.31
N ALA A 450 -11.16 -1.56 3.92
CA ALA A 450 -10.68 -2.82 3.35
C ALA A 450 -11.35 -3.10 1.99
N ILE A 451 -10.56 -3.54 1.02
CA ILE A 451 -11.00 -3.88 -0.34
C ILE A 451 -10.65 -5.33 -0.65
N ALA A 452 -11.53 -6.05 -1.34
CA ALA A 452 -11.25 -7.40 -1.82
C ALA A 452 -10.27 -7.31 -3.00
N ALA A 453 -8.98 -7.41 -2.69
CA ALA A 453 -7.90 -7.13 -3.63
C ALA A 453 -7.65 -8.34 -4.57
N PRO A 454 -7.38 -8.11 -5.87
CA PRO A 454 -7.04 -9.18 -6.83
C PRO A 454 -5.87 -10.09 -6.39
N GLN A 455 -4.98 -9.58 -5.54
CA GLN A 455 -3.77 -10.24 -5.03
C GLN A 455 -4.05 -11.44 -4.11
N ILE A 456 -5.31 -11.64 -3.66
CA ILE A 456 -5.72 -12.76 -2.79
C ILE A 456 -6.55 -13.81 -3.57
N GLY A 457 -6.44 -13.83 -4.90
CA GLY A 457 -7.05 -14.83 -5.78
C GLY A 457 -8.56 -14.73 -5.98
N ASN A 458 -9.24 -13.75 -5.37
CA ASN A 458 -10.69 -13.58 -5.46
C ASN A 458 -11.07 -12.12 -5.75
N ALA A 459 -10.96 -11.71 -7.01
CA ALA A 459 -11.34 -10.37 -7.46
C ALA A 459 -12.86 -10.18 -7.48
N MET A 460 -13.47 -9.95 -6.31
CA MET A 460 -14.91 -9.71 -6.14
C MET A 460 -15.20 -8.29 -5.69
N ARG A 461 -16.35 -7.75 -6.09
CA ARG A 461 -16.75 -6.37 -5.81
C ARG A 461 -17.29 -6.23 -4.38
N ILE A 462 -16.40 -6.29 -3.39
CA ILE A 462 -16.73 -6.16 -1.95
C ILE A 462 -15.81 -5.11 -1.32
N VAL A 463 -16.38 -4.17 -0.56
CA VAL A 463 -15.67 -3.12 0.19
C VAL A 463 -16.19 -3.09 1.62
N ILE A 464 -15.31 -2.95 2.60
CA ILE A 464 -15.68 -2.75 4.01
C ILE A 464 -15.09 -1.42 4.47
N ILE A 465 -15.93 -0.55 5.01
CA ILE A 465 -15.53 0.74 5.59
C ILE A 465 -15.65 0.60 7.11
N SER A 466 -14.58 0.89 7.83
CA SER A 466 -14.58 0.76 9.28
C SER A 466 -15.53 1.77 9.91
N GLY A 467 -16.31 1.33 10.89
CA GLY A 467 -17.20 2.23 11.63
C GLY A 467 -16.44 3.36 12.35
N LYS A 468 -15.15 3.13 12.65
CA LYS A 468 -14.24 4.11 13.27
C LYS A 468 -14.15 5.42 12.48
N VAL A 469 -14.16 5.37 11.14
CA VAL A 469 -14.00 6.58 10.30
C VAL A 469 -15.22 7.51 10.31
N PHE A 470 -16.35 7.04 10.85
CA PHE A 470 -17.56 7.85 11.02
C PHE A 470 -17.60 8.56 12.37
N ASP A 471 -16.70 8.23 13.29
CA ASP A 471 -16.58 8.92 14.57
C ASP A 471 -15.81 10.24 14.42
N ALA A 472 -16.38 11.33 14.93
CA ALA A 472 -15.76 12.66 14.86
C ALA A 472 -14.41 12.73 15.59
N ARG A 473 -14.20 11.90 16.62
CA ARG A 473 -12.94 11.83 17.38
C ARG A 473 -11.82 11.25 16.53
N PHE A 474 -12.12 10.21 15.74
CA PHE A 474 -11.17 9.56 14.83
C PHE A 474 -10.70 10.48 13.69
N ARG A 475 -11.56 11.37 13.20
CA ARG A 475 -11.25 12.30 12.08
C ARG A 475 -10.34 13.47 12.46
N ARG A 476 -10.19 13.80 13.74
CA ARG A 476 -9.24 14.83 14.21
C ARG A 476 -7.79 14.34 14.17
N ASP A 477 -7.58 13.05 14.38
CA ASP A 477 -6.24 12.46 14.50
C ASP A 477 -5.65 12.02 13.16
N ALA A 478 -6.48 11.65 12.18
CA ALA A 478 -6.03 11.22 10.85
C ALA A 478 -5.37 12.34 9.99
N ARG A 479 -5.24 13.56 10.52
CA ARG A 479 -4.56 14.70 9.88
C ARG A 479 -3.22 15.06 10.54
N LEU A 480 -2.80 14.36 11.58
CA LEU A 480 -1.52 14.61 12.22
C LEU A 480 -0.41 13.86 11.49
N PRO A 481 0.64 14.55 10.99
CA PRO A 481 1.92 13.90 10.80
C PRO A 481 2.39 13.47 12.19
N ASP A 482 2.81 12.21 12.32
CA ASP A 482 3.54 11.66 13.45
C ASP A 482 2.71 11.00 14.58
N GLY A 483 2.55 9.68 14.43
CA GLY A 483 3.03 8.70 15.43
C GLY A 483 2.41 8.62 16.82
N GLN A 484 1.44 9.45 17.21
CA GLN A 484 0.86 9.36 18.56
C GLN A 484 -0.13 8.19 18.72
N LYS A 485 0.07 7.38 19.77
CA LYS A 485 -0.75 6.20 20.09
C LYS A 485 -2.11 6.59 20.68
N ILE A 486 -3.17 5.96 20.16
CA ILE A 486 -4.58 6.19 20.51
C ILE A 486 -4.94 5.52 21.86
N GLN A 487 -5.64 6.26 22.74
CA GLN A 487 -6.32 5.69 23.92
C GLN A 487 -7.50 4.80 23.51
N LYS A 488 -7.62 3.62 24.13
CA LYS A 488 -8.67 2.62 23.83
C LYS A 488 -10.08 3.16 24.06
N VAL A 489 -10.79 3.51 22.98
CA VAL A 489 -12.25 3.74 22.99
C VAL A 489 -12.96 2.39 22.92
N LYS A 490 -13.89 2.14 23.86
CA LYS A 490 -14.54 0.81 24.02
C LYS A 490 -15.69 0.51 23.05
N ASN A 491 -16.35 1.52 22.47
CA ASN A 491 -17.51 1.32 21.59
C ASN A 491 -17.38 2.15 20.30
N TRP A 492 -17.01 1.50 19.19
CA TRP A 492 -16.98 2.11 17.86
C TRP A 492 -18.30 1.87 17.13
N PRO A 493 -18.72 2.75 16.20
CA PRO A 493 -19.78 2.44 15.26
C PRO A 493 -19.50 1.12 14.50
N PRO A 494 -20.53 0.41 14.00
CA PRO A 494 -20.32 -0.82 13.24
C PRO A 494 -19.69 -0.54 11.88
N ASP A 495 -18.90 -1.50 11.39
CA ASP A 495 -18.35 -1.47 10.04
C ASP A 495 -19.46 -1.58 8.99
N ILE A 496 -19.25 -0.92 7.84
CA ILE A 496 -20.18 -0.91 6.72
C ILE A 496 -19.62 -1.77 5.60
N THR A 497 -20.30 -2.87 5.29
CA THR A 497 -19.96 -3.73 4.15
C THR A 497 -20.81 -3.35 2.94
N LEU A 498 -20.14 -3.07 1.81
CA LEU A 498 -20.74 -2.77 0.51
C LEU A 498 -20.45 -3.94 -0.44
N ILE A 499 -21.48 -4.67 -0.85
CA ILE A 499 -21.40 -5.72 -1.88
C ILE A 499 -21.96 -5.18 -3.19
N ASN A 500 -21.22 -5.38 -4.28
CA ASN A 500 -21.48 -4.83 -5.60
C ASN A 500 -21.73 -3.31 -5.65
N PRO A 501 -20.93 -2.47 -4.96
CA PRO A 501 -21.10 -1.02 -5.02
C PRO A 501 -21.04 -0.49 -6.45
N LYS A 502 -22.00 0.36 -6.82
CA LYS A 502 -22.03 1.14 -8.07
C LYS A 502 -22.13 2.61 -7.71
N ILE A 503 -21.13 3.39 -8.15
CA ILE A 503 -21.07 4.84 -7.99
C ILE A 503 -21.75 5.49 -9.19
N THR A 504 -22.73 6.35 -8.94
CA THR A 504 -23.34 7.22 -9.95
C THR A 504 -22.93 8.65 -9.68
N LYS A 505 -22.32 9.32 -10.67
CA LYS A 505 -22.02 10.75 -10.60
C LYS A 505 -23.32 11.52 -10.74
N LEU A 506 -23.58 12.41 -9.79
CA LEU A 506 -24.78 13.25 -9.78
C LEU A 506 -24.49 14.68 -10.24
N SER A 507 -23.21 15.04 -10.42
CA SER A 507 -22.79 16.32 -10.96
C SER A 507 -21.73 16.13 -12.04
N LYS A 508 -21.71 17.05 -13.03
CA LYS A 508 -20.62 17.18 -14.00
C LYS A 508 -19.45 17.99 -13.44
N GLU A 509 -19.71 18.83 -12.44
CA GLU A 509 -18.71 19.64 -11.76
C GLU A 509 -17.77 18.76 -10.94
N LYS A 510 -16.48 19.12 -10.94
CA LYS A 510 -15.46 18.41 -10.19
C LYS A 510 -14.68 19.38 -9.32
N LYS A 511 -14.45 18.98 -8.07
CA LYS A 511 -13.62 19.71 -7.10
C LYS A 511 -12.30 18.98 -6.87
N TRP A 512 -11.25 19.75 -6.60
CA TRP A 512 -10.00 19.21 -6.08
C TRP A 512 -10.20 18.88 -4.61
N LEU A 513 -9.89 17.65 -4.23
CA LEU A 513 -9.95 17.17 -2.86
C LEU A 513 -8.61 16.51 -2.52
N PRO A 514 -8.04 16.80 -1.34
CA PRO A 514 -6.85 16.10 -0.89
C PRO A 514 -7.19 14.65 -0.57
N GLU A 515 -6.49 13.71 -1.20
CA GLU A 515 -6.62 12.28 -0.96
C GLU A 515 -5.26 11.63 -0.67
N GLY A 516 -5.23 10.70 0.28
CA GLY A 516 -4.06 9.89 0.60
C GLY A 516 -4.04 8.57 -0.19
N CYS A 517 -2.85 8.05 -0.50
CA CYS A 517 -2.72 6.75 -1.14
C CYS A 517 -2.85 5.59 -0.13
N LEU A 518 -3.88 4.74 -0.27
CA LEU A 518 -4.07 3.56 0.59
C LEU A 518 -2.90 2.55 0.52
N SER A 519 -2.12 2.57 -0.57
CA SER A 519 -0.96 1.70 -0.76
C SER A 519 0.36 2.35 -0.31
N VAL A 520 0.42 3.68 -0.23
CA VAL A 520 1.64 4.45 0.08
C VAL A 520 1.28 5.58 1.05
N ARG A 521 1.15 5.22 2.33
CA ARG A 521 0.53 6.04 3.38
C ARG A 521 1.03 7.48 3.56
N PRO A 522 2.32 7.83 3.36
CA PRO A 522 2.75 9.21 3.51
C PRO A 522 2.43 10.10 2.30
N TRP A 523 1.90 9.54 1.20
CA TRP A 523 1.67 10.29 -0.03
C TRP A 523 0.24 10.78 -0.13
N TRP A 524 0.11 12.10 -0.23
CA TRP A 524 -1.13 12.82 -0.44
C TRP A 524 -1.04 13.61 -1.73
N GLY A 525 -2.17 13.81 -2.37
CA GLY A 525 -2.27 14.68 -3.53
C GLY A 525 -3.69 15.17 -3.71
N ASP A 526 -3.82 16.33 -4.34
CA ASP A 526 -5.13 16.80 -4.75
C ASP A 526 -5.60 15.98 -5.94
N VAL A 527 -6.80 15.42 -5.81
CA VAL A 527 -7.42 14.64 -6.86
C VAL A 527 -8.76 15.26 -7.24
N ARG A 528 -9.01 15.34 -8.55
CA ARG A 528 -10.25 15.90 -9.08
C ARG A 528 -11.37 14.86 -8.95
N ARG A 529 -12.37 15.12 -8.11
CA ARG A 529 -13.54 14.23 -7.90
C ARG A 529 -14.83 14.90 -8.29
N SER A 530 -15.80 14.08 -8.71
CA SER A 530 -17.17 14.53 -8.94
C SER A 530 -17.70 15.11 -7.63
N GLU A 531 -18.25 16.32 -7.70
CA GLU A 531 -18.66 17.03 -6.50
C GLU A 531 -19.85 16.37 -5.79
N LYS A 532 -20.72 15.71 -6.55
CA LYS A 532 -21.82 14.91 -6.02
C LYS A 532 -21.77 13.49 -6.58
N THR A 533 -21.90 12.50 -5.69
CA THR A 533 -22.00 11.08 -6.07
C THR A 533 -23.04 10.35 -5.20
N THR A 534 -23.59 9.25 -5.71
CA THR A 534 -24.42 8.32 -4.92
C THR A 534 -23.88 6.91 -5.11
N ILE A 535 -24.04 6.07 -4.09
CA ILE A 535 -23.63 4.67 -4.12
C ILE A 535 -24.88 3.80 -3.98
N THR A 536 -25.00 2.82 -4.87
CA THR A 536 -25.95 1.71 -4.71
C THR A 536 -25.18 0.44 -4.41
N ALA A 537 -25.59 -0.33 -3.41
CA ALA A 537 -24.91 -1.56 -2.99
C ALA A 537 -25.89 -2.53 -2.29
N TYR A 538 -25.42 -3.73 -1.98
CA TYR A 538 -26.08 -4.70 -1.11
C TYR A 538 -25.31 -4.82 0.21
N ASP A 539 -26.00 -5.08 1.31
CA ASP A 539 -25.37 -5.40 2.61
C ASP A 539 -25.11 -6.91 2.77
N GLU A 540 -24.57 -7.30 3.93
CA GLU A 540 -24.24 -8.71 4.26
C GLU A 540 -25.48 -9.63 4.31
N THR A 541 -26.67 -9.06 4.43
CA THR A 541 -27.95 -9.78 4.40
C THR A 541 -28.52 -9.91 2.98
N GLY A 542 -27.91 -9.23 2.00
CA GLY A 542 -28.41 -9.16 0.63
C GLY A 542 -29.49 -8.09 0.43
N LYS A 543 -29.73 -7.22 1.42
CA LYS A 543 -30.65 -6.10 1.27
C LYS A 543 -29.98 -4.99 0.47
N LYS A 544 -30.65 -4.54 -0.59
CA LYS A 544 -30.18 -3.44 -1.42
C LYS A 544 -30.37 -2.12 -0.68
N PHE A 545 -29.36 -1.26 -0.69
CA PHE A 545 -29.46 0.09 -0.18
C PHE A 545 -28.81 1.10 -1.12
N ARG A 546 -29.24 2.34 -1.00
CA ARG A 546 -28.69 3.49 -1.73
C ARG A 546 -28.23 4.50 -0.69
N LYS A 547 -26.91 4.73 -0.62
CA LYS A 547 -26.31 5.69 0.31
C LYS A 547 -25.83 6.90 -0.48
N PHE A 548 -26.35 8.07 -0.16
CA PHE A 548 -25.82 9.34 -0.66
C PHE A 548 -24.55 9.67 0.13
N THR A 549 -23.48 10.10 -0.55
CA THR A 549 -22.30 10.60 0.16
C THR A 549 -22.70 11.87 0.92
N ASN A 550 -22.75 11.78 2.25
CA ASN A 550 -23.00 12.82 3.27
C ASN A 550 -23.53 14.17 2.74
N MET A 551 -24.86 14.30 2.63
CA MET A 551 -25.51 15.60 2.57
C MET A 551 -25.38 16.26 3.96
N LYS A 552 -24.69 17.39 4.05
CA LYS A 552 -24.66 18.20 5.26
C LYS A 552 -25.84 19.16 5.23
N PHE A 553 -26.90 18.85 5.96
CA PHE A 553 -28.04 19.74 6.06
C PHE A 553 -28.20 20.34 7.46
N VAL A 554 -28.83 21.51 7.51
CA VAL A 554 -29.22 22.21 8.75
C VAL A 554 -30.73 22.09 8.89
N PHE A 555 -31.19 21.78 10.10
CA PHE A 555 -32.62 21.69 10.41
C PHE A 555 -33.06 22.90 11.24
N PHE A 556 -34.03 23.65 10.74
CA PHE A 556 -34.65 24.78 11.44
C PHE A 556 -36.02 24.36 11.98
N GLY A 557 -36.19 24.35 13.30
CA GLY A 557 -37.47 24.04 13.92
C GLY A 557 -37.53 24.37 15.40
N THR A 558 -38.75 24.56 15.92
CA THR A 558 -38.99 24.98 17.31
C THR A 558 -39.96 24.08 18.09
N PRO A 559 -41.17 23.77 17.60
CA PRO A 559 -42.20 23.08 18.37
C PRO A 559 -42.05 21.55 18.38
N GLU A 560 -42.88 20.87 19.18
CA GLU A 560 -42.88 19.40 19.36
C GLU A 560 -43.00 18.64 18.04
N PHE A 561 -43.89 19.05 17.14
CA PHE A 561 -44.07 18.33 15.88
C PHE A 561 -42.85 18.39 14.95
N ALA A 562 -41.96 19.39 15.11
CA ALA A 562 -40.69 19.40 14.39
C ALA A 562 -39.73 18.30 14.91
N VAL A 563 -39.90 17.87 16.17
CA VAL A 563 -39.21 16.72 16.75
C VAL A 563 -39.69 15.42 16.12
N ASP A 564 -40.99 15.27 15.87
CA ASP A 564 -41.54 14.07 15.22
C ASP A 564 -40.90 13.86 13.83
N ILE A 565 -40.73 14.94 13.05
CA ILE A 565 -40.02 14.88 11.77
C ILE A 565 -38.54 14.52 11.95
N LEU A 566 -37.86 15.07 12.96
CA LEU A 566 -36.46 14.73 13.25
C LEU A 566 -36.28 13.25 13.63
N GLU A 567 -37.20 12.66 14.39
CA GLU A 567 -37.17 11.24 14.73
C GLU A 567 -37.37 10.35 13.50
N GLU A 568 -38.30 10.69 12.60
CA GLU A 568 -38.48 9.94 11.36
C GLU A 568 -37.28 10.07 10.42
N LEU A 569 -36.69 11.26 10.30
CA LEU A 569 -35.43 11.45 9.56
C LEU A 569 -34.30 10.60 10.14
N LYS A 570 -34.15 10.60 11.47
CA LYS A 570 -33.16 9.77 12.19
C LYS A 570 -33.38 8.27 11.94
N LYS A 571 -34.61 7.77 12.02
CA LYS A 571 -34.96 6.37 11.69
C LYS A 571 -34.61 6.02 10.24
N ALA A 572 -34.80 6.96 9.32
CA ALA A 572 -34.42 6.83 7.91
C ALA A 572 -32.92 7.03 7.64
N GLY A 573 -32.10 7.32 8.67
CA GLY A 573 -30.65 7.49 8.56
C GLY A 573 -30.21 8.88 8.10
N PHE A 574 -31.09 9.88 8.15
CA PHE A 574 -30.80 11.29 7.89
C PHE A 574 -30.67 12.05 9.21
N LEU A 575 -29.44 12.38 9.60
CA LEU A 575 -29.18 13.23 10.77
C LEU A 575 -28.72 14.62 10.32
N PRO A 576 -29.28 15.71 10.88
CA PRO A 576 -28.79 17.05 10.60
C PRO A 576 -27.37 17.23 11.14
N ALA A 577 -26.56 18.00 10.41
CA ALA A 577 -25.23 18.37 10.86
C ALA A 577 -25.28 19.52 11.89
N LEU A 578 -26.39 20.26 11.93
CA LEU A 578 -26.66 21.36 12.85
C LEU A 578 -28.17 21.56 13.00
N VAL A 579 -28.63 21.91 14.19
CA VAL A 579 -30.01 22.32 14.48
C VAL A 579 -30.05 23.82 14.79
N ILE A 580 -31.02 24.53 14.24
CA ILE A 580 -31.31 25.93 14.58
C ILE A 580 -32.72 25.99 15.16
N THR A 581 -32.83 26.45 16.40
CA THR A 581 -34.09 26.51 17.14
C THR A 581 -34.26 27.86 17.84
N ALA A 582 -35.46 28.18 18.32
CA ALA A 582 -35.67 29.43 19.04
C ALA A 582 -34.91 29.45 20.38
N PRO A 583 -34.61 30.62 20.96
CA PRO A 583 -34.11 30.74 22.33
C PRO A 583 -35.07 30.16 23.37
N ASP A 584 -34.53 29.78 24.53
CA ASP A 584 -35.32 29.35 25.68
C ASP A 584 -36.26 30.49 26.11
N ARG A 585 -37.53 30.18 26.41
CA ARG A 585 -38.53 31.18 26.79
C ARG A 585 -39.25 30.82 28.09
N PRO A 586 -39.65 31.82 28.90
CA PRO A 586 -40.51 31.59 30.05
C PRO A 586 -41.85 30.95 29.63
N LYS A 587 -42.22 29.84 30.27
CA LYS A 587 -43.47 29.11 29.97
C LYS A 587 -44.28 28.86 31.26
N GLY A 588 -45.60 28.88 31.13
CA GLY A 588 -46.55 28.65 32.22
C GLY A 588 -46.71 29.83 33.18
N ARG A 589 -47.62 29.72 34.16
CA ARG A 589 -47.94 30.80 35.12
C ARG A 589 -46.75 31.18 36.02
N LYS A 590 -45.79 30.29 36.21
CA LYS A 590 -44.57 30.51 37.01
C LYS A 590 -43.39 31.06 36.20
N LEU A 591 -43.57 31.33 34.91
CA LEU A 591 -42.55 31.91 34.01
C LEU A 591 -41.20 31.17 34.04
N ILE A 592 -41.23 29.84 34.10
CA ILE A 592 -40.01 29.03 34.14
C ILE A 592 -39.36 29.03 32.76
N LEU A 593 -38.09 29.41 32.69
CA LEU A 593 -37.31 29.37 31.46
C LEU A 593 -37.25 27.92 30.96
N THR A 594 -37.89 27.65 29.82
CA THR A 594 -38.06 26.29 29.28
C THR A 594 -37.41 26.20 27.90
N PRO A 595 -36.53 25.21 27.64
CA PRO A 595 -35.95 25.03 26.31
C PRO A 595 -36.99 24.53 25.31
N PRO A 596 -36.86 24.85 24.01
CA PRO A 596 -37.72 24.27 22.98
C PRO A 596 -37.52 22.75 22.87
N PRO A 597 -38.57 21.99 22.50
CA PRO A 597 -38.47 20.55 22.25
C PRO A 597 -37.33 20.14 21.31
N VAL A 598 -37.12 20.91 20.23
CA VAL A 598 -36.05 20.65 19.25
C VAL A 598 -34.64 20.78 19.84
N LYS A 599 -34.43 21.65 20.85
CA LYS A 599 -33.15 21.73 21.58
C LYS A 599 -32.91 20.47 22.42
N ILE A 600 -33.93 20.04 23.17
CA ILE A 600 -33.88 18.83 24.00
C ILE A 600 -33.53 17.62 23.13
N TRP A 601 -34.19 17.51 21.97
CA TRP A 601 -33.90 16.45 21.00
C TRP A 601 -32.45 16.49 20.50
N ALA A 602 -31.94 17.67 20.16
CA ALA A 602 -30.57 17.84 19.67
C ALA A 602 -29.54 17.42 20.74
N GLU A 603 -29.76 17.78 22.01
CA GLU A 603 -28.91 17.37 23.14
C GLU A 603 -28.90 15.86 23.33
N GLN A 604 -30.08 15.23 23.35
CA GLN A 604 -30.23 13.77 23.51
C GLN A 604 -29.55 12.98 22.38
N ASN A 605 -29.53 13.53 21.17
CA ASN A 605 -28.94 12.90 20.00
C ASN A 605 -27.51 13.37 19.68
N SER A 606 -26.89 14.15 20.58
CA SER A 606 -25.53 14.69 20.42
C SER A 606 -25.33 15.50 19.12
N ILE A 607 -26.37 16.23 18.69
CA ILE A 607 -26.34 17.11 17.52
C ILE A 607 -26.05 18.55 17.98
N PRO A 608 -25.09 19.27 17.35
CA PRO A 608 -24.86 20.68 17.64
C PRO A 608 -26.11 21.53 17.36
N TYR A 609 -26.36 22.54 18.20
CA TYR A 609 -27.48 23.47 18.00
C TYR A 609 -27.08 24.94 18.20
N ILE A 610 -27.83 25.86 17.58
CA ILE A 610 -27.73 27.32 17.76
C ILE A 610 -29.13 27.90 18.02
N GLN A 611 -29.20 28.86 18.94
CA GLN A 611 -30.44 29.54 19.33
C GLN A 611 -30.37 31.05 19.06
N PRO A 612 -30.47 31.51 17.80
CA PRO A 612 -30.30 32.93 17.48
C PRO A 612 -31.53 33.76 17.88
N GLU A 613 -31.29 34.89 18.54
CA GLU A 613 -32.34 35.89 18.80
C GLU A 613 -32.86 36.52 17.49
N LYS A 614 -31.96 36.80 16.55
CA LYS A 614 -32.27 37.32 15.21
C LYS A 614 -31.61 36.47 14.14
N LEU A 615 -32.32 36.21 13.04
CA LEU A 615 -31.80 35.51 11.86
C LEU A 615 -31.00 36.49 10.99
N THR A 616 -29.82 36.91 11.43
CA THR A 616 -28.91 37.74 10.61
C THR A 616 -27.62 36.96 10.34
N PRO A 617 -26.95 37.12 9.17
CA PRO A 617 -25.70 36.42 8.89
C PRO A 617 -24.63 36.61 9.99
N SER A 618 -24.57 37.80 10.59
CA SER A 618 -23.67 38.14 11.70
C SER A 618 -23.98 37.38 13.00
N ALA A 619 -25.25 37.09 13.29
CA ALA A 619 -25.66 36.30 14.46
C ALA A 619 -25.19 34.83 14.39
N PHE A 620 -24.88 34.33 13.19
CA PHE A 620 -24.27 33.01 12.99
C PHE A 620 -22.74 33.10 12.92
N GLY A 621 -22.20 34.18 12.36
CA GLY A 621 -20.77 34.42 12.22
C GLY A 621 -19.99 34.49 13.55
N THR A 622 -20.63 34.78 14.68
CA THR A 622 -20.00 34.84 16.01
C THR A 622 -20.02 33.51 16.77
N SER A 623 -20.70 32.47 16.27
CA SER A 623 -20.80 31.19 16.97
C SER A 623 -19.47 30.40 16.93
N PRO A 624 -18.84 30.10 18.10
CA PRO A 624 -17.60 29.32 18.16
C PRO A 624 -17.75 27.91 17.57
N LEU A 625 -18.97 27.36 17.55
CA LEU A 625 -19.30 26.06 16.98
C LEU A 625 -19.03 26.01 15.46
N LEU A 626 -19.36 27.09 14.74
CA LEU A 626 -19.18 27.19 13.29
C LEU A 626 -17.70 27.45 12.93
N ARG A 627 -17.01 28.34 13.66
CA ARG A 627 -15.58 28.65 13.40
C ARG A 627 -14.61 27.53 13.81
N GLY A 628 -14.88 26.80 14.90
CA GLY A 628 -13.91 25.87 15.50
C GLY A 628 -14.12 24.38 15.17
N ARG A 629 -15.37 23.88 15.07
CA ARG A 629 -15.65 22.45 14.86
C ARG A 629 -16.00 22.08 13.42
N MET A 630 -16.57 23.01 12.64
CA MET A 630 -17.09 22.71 11.30
C MET A 630 -16.24 23.27 10.14
N GLY A 631 -15.32 24.19 10.40
CA GLY A 631 -14.29 24.63 9.45
C GLY A 631 -14.80 25.50 8.29
N GLY A 632 -15.96 26.14 8.44
CA GLY A 632 -16.60 27.01 7.44
C GLY A 632 -17.86 27.69 8.00
N GLY A 633 -18.39 28.68 7.27
CA GLY A 633 -19.66 29.33 7.60
C GLY A 633 -20.87 28.45 7.29
N LEU A 634 -22.07 29.01 7.44
CA LEU A 634 -23.33 28.34 7.07
C LEU A 634 -23.41 28.00 5.56
N ASP A 635 -22.55 28.60 4.74
CA ASP A 635 -22.40 28.42 3.28
C ASP A 635 -21.74 27.10 2.92
N SER A 636 -21.12 26.44 3.91
CA SER A 636 -20.53 25.11 3.76
C SER A 636 -21.54 23.96 3.77
N PHE A 637 -22.83 24.24 4.01
CA PHE A 637 -23.90 23.25 4.06
C PHE A 637 -24.62 23.11 2.71
N ASP A 638 -25.08 21.89 2.42
CA ASP A 638 -25.68 21.57 1.14
C ASP A 638 -27.16 21.99 1.07
N LEU A 639 -27.91 21.88 2.17
CA LEU A 639 -29.36 22.05 2.21
C LEU A 639 -29.81 22.61 3.57
N PHE A 640 -30.79 23.51 3.58
CA PHE A 640 -31.54 23.86 4.80
C PHE A 640 -32.96 23.28 4.73
N ILE A 641 -33.40 22.68 5.83
CA ILE A 641 -34.76 22.13 5.98
C ILE A 641 -35.46 22.93 7.07
N VAL A 642 -36.56 23.57 6.70
CA VAL A 642 -37.36 24.42 7.60
C VAL A 642 -38.66 23.71 7.93
N VAL A 643 -38.91 23.56 9.22
CA VAL A 643 -40.11 22.93 9.78
C VAL A 643 -40.56 23.77 10.97
N ALA A 644 -41.53 24.64 10.73
CA ALA A 644 -42.16 25.46 11.76
C ALA A 644 -41.19 26.18 12.71
N TYR A 645 -40.22 26.87 12.12
CA TYR A 645 -39.28 27.66 12.88
C TYR A 645 -39.93 28.90 13.53
N GLY A 646 -40.96 29.46 12.89
CA GLY A 646 -41.79 30.55 13.44
C GLY A 646 -41.23 31.97 13.27
N LYS A 647 -40.13 32.14 12.52
CA LYS A 647 -39.58 33.45 12.10
C LYS A 647 -39.43 33.46 10.57
N ILE A 648 -39.61 34.65 9.97
CA ILE A 648 -39.34 34.87 8.54
C ILE A 648 -37.82 34.81 8.34
N MET A 649 -37.36 33.97 7.41
CA MET A 649 -35.96 33.88 7.04
C MET A 649 -35.64 34.97 6.01
N PRO A 650 -34.54 35.74 6.19
CA PRO A 650 -34.13 36.70 5.16
C PRO A 650 -33.65 35.98 3.90
N GLU A 651 -33.81 36.63 2.75
CA GLU A 651 -33.42 36.10 1.44
C GLU A 651 -31.97 35.63 1.39
N GLU A 652 -31.06 36.40 1.99
CA GLU A 652 -29.64 36.07 2.12
C GLU A 652 -29.39 34.70 2.76
N LEU A 653 -30.22 34.30 3.72
CA LEU A 653 -30.11 33.01 4.41
C LEU A 653 -30.79 31.88 3.63
N ILE A 654 -31.89 32.19 2.93
CA ILE A 654 -32.62 31.23 2.09
C ILE A 654 -31.74 30.73 0.93
N ASN A 655 -30.98 31.64 0.31
CA ASN A 655 -30.14 31.37 -0.86
C ASN A 655 -28.72 30.88 -0.51
N LEU A 656 -28.41 30.80 0.78
CA LEU A 656 -27.08 30.49 1.30
C LEU A 656 -26.61 29.04 1.07
N PRO A 657 -27.43 27.99 1.33
CA PRO A 657 -27.01 26.62 1.07
C PRO A 657 -26.98 26.31 -0.42
N ARG A 658 -26.01 25.49 -0.85
CA ARG A 658 -25.75 25.23 -2.28
C ARG A 658 -26.94 24.65 -3.06
N ILE A 659 -27.74 23.78 -2.44
CA ILE A 659 -28.94 23.18 -3.07
C ILE A 659 -30.16 24.09 -2.86
N GLY A 660 -30.12 24.97 -1.86
CA GLY A 660 -31.20 25.86 -1.48
C GLY A 660 -31.85 25.45 -0.16
N THR A 661 -32.91 26.19 0.20
CA THR A 661 -33.68 25.98 1.43
C THR A 661 -35.06 25.42 1.09
N ILE A 662 -35.51 24.40 1.81
CA ILE A 662 -36.85 23.80 1.62
C ILE A 662 -37.70 23.98 2.88
N ASN A 663 -39.02 24.13 2.70
CA ASN A 663 -40.00 24.21 3.77
C ASN A 663 -41.05 23.11 3.65
N ILE A 664 -41.45 22.52 4.77
CA ILE A 664 -42.64 21.66 4.86
C ILE A 664 -43.82 22.53 5.26
N HIS A 665 -44.85 22.58 4.39
CA HIS A 665 -46.06 23.35 4.60
C HIS A 665 -47.29 22.43 4.71
N TYR A 666 -48.14 22.65 5.71
CA TYR A 666 -49.25 21.75 6.07
C TYR A 666 -50.58 22.11 5.38
N SER A 667 -50.51 22.40 4.09
CA SER A 667 -51.65 22.47 3.17
C SER A 667 -51.19 22.10 1.77
N LEU A 668 -52.14 21.94 0.83
CA LEU A 668 -51.85 21.82 -0.59
C LEU A 668 -51.63 23.23 -1.18
N LEU A 669 -50.38 23.63 -1.35
CA LEU A 669 -50.02 24.91 -1.96
C LEU A 669 -50.54 24.98 -3.41
N PRO A 670 -51.06 26.15 -3.86
CA PRO A 670 -50.93 27.49 -3.26
C PRO A 670 -52.00 27.86 -2.22
N LYS A 671 -52.90 26.94 -1.82
CA LYS A 671 -53.91 27.25 -0.79
C LYS A 671 -53.27 27.38 0.60
N TYR A 672 -53.74 28.36 1.35
CA TYR A 672 -53.40 28.62 2.76
C TYR A 672 -51.91 28.87 3.04
N ARG A 673 -51.26 29.72 2.24
CA ARG A 673 -49.92 30.26 2.56
C ARG A 673 -49.93 30.97 3.91
N GLY A 674 -48.92 30.79 4.76
CA GLY A 674 -48.79 31.46 6.05
C GLY A 674 -48.88 30.57 7.29
N ALA A 675 -49.30 31.17 8.41
CA ALA A 675 -48.96 30.65 9.75
C ALA A 675 -49.90 29.56 10.32
N ALA A 676 -51.12 29.42 9.81
CA ALA A 676 -52.14 28.50 10.34
C ALA A 676 -52.93 27.79 9.22
N PRO A 677 -52.23 27.00 8.36
CA PRO A 677 -52.85 26.37 7.19
C PRO A 677 -53.87 25.28 7.52
N VAL A 678 -53.64 24.52 8.61
CA VAL A 678 -54.48 23.39 9.02
C VAL A 678 -55.85 23.90 9.48
N GLU A 679 -55.85 24.91 10.34
CA GLU A 679 -57.07 25.55 10.84
C GLU A 679 -57.82 26.24 9.72
N ALA A 680 -57.12 26.91 8.79
CA ALA A 680 -57.75 27.58 7.66
C ALA A 680 -58.49 26.60 6.74
N ALA A 681 -57.92 25.42 6.48
CA ALA A 681 -58.58 24.38 5.69
C ALA A 681 -59.87 23.86 6.37
N ILE A 682 -59.83 23.65 7.71
CA ILE A 682 -61.01 23.23 8.47
C ILE A 682 -62.07 24.34 8.48
N LEU A 683 -61.69 25.60 8.69
CA LEU A 683 -62.60 26.77 8.70
C LEU A 683 -63.30 26.97 7.36
N ALA A 684 -62.60 26.75 6.25
CA ALA A 684 -63.17 26.81 4.91
C ALA A 684 -64.10 25.63 4.61
N GLY A 685 -64.10 24.58 5.45
CA GLY A 685 -64.88 23.37 5.24
C GLY A 685 -64.36 22.49 4.12
N ASP A 686 -63.06 22.54 3.84
CA ASP A 686 -62.44 21.69 2.83
C ASP A 686 -62.58 20.20 3.20
N ARG A 687 -62.77 19.36 2.18
CA ARG A 687 -62.82 17.89 2.35
C ARG A 687 -61.45 17.23 2.20
N GLU A 688 -60.50 17.91 1.56
CA GLU A 688 -59.16 17.42 1.28
C GLU A 688 -58.15 18.51 1.64
N THR A 689 -57.02 18.09 2.20
CA THR A 689 -55.82 18.91 2.42
C THR A 689 -54.60 18.06 2.15
N GLY A 690 -53.42 18.45 2.63
CA GLY A 690 -52.22 17.69 2.47
C GLY A 690 -51.00 18.40 3.00
N VAL A 691 -49.84 17.91 2.58
CA VAL A 691 -48.55 18.52 2.87
C VAL A 691 -47.84 18.80 1.57
N SER A 692 -47.29 20.00 1.44
CA SER A 692 -46.42 20.39 0.34
C SER A 692 -45.00 20.59 0.87
N VAL A 693 -44.00 20.03 0.17
CA VAL A 693 -42.61 20.45 0.33
C VAL A 693 -42.26 21.38 -0.81
N GLN A 694 -41.88 22.61 -0.48
CA GLN A 694 -41.54 23.64 -1.46
C GLN A 694 -40.07 24.06 -1.33
N GLN A 695 -39.50 24.49 -2.45
CA GLN A 695 -38.31 25.31 -2.47
C GLN A 695 -38.68 26.69 -1.93
N MET A 696 -37.97 27.18 -0.91
CA MET A 696 -38.26 28.50 -0.35
C MET A 696 -37.76 29.61 -1.27
N GLU A 697 -38.55 30.68 -1.34
CA GLU A 697 -38.19 31.98 -1.88
C GLU A 697 -38.45 33.04 -0.80
N PHE A 698 -38.05 34.29 -1.04
CA PHE A 698 -38.31 35.38 -0.10
C PHE A 698 -39.81 35.62 0.16
N LYS A 699 -40.64 35.45 -0.88
CA LYS A 699 -42.10 35.58 -0.75
C LYS A 699 -42.68 34.37 -0.02
N LEU A 700 -43.55 34.67 0.95
CA LEU A 700 -44.09 33.69 1.90
C LEU A 700 -44.83 32.55 1.19
N ASP A 701 -44.32 31.34 1.36
CA ASP A 701 -44.87 30.07 0.85
C ASP A 701 -45.24 30.06 -0.65
N SER A 702 -44.54 30.84 -1.47
CA SER A 702 -44.82 30.93 -2.92
C SER A 702 -43.89 30.12 -3.80
N GLY A 703 -42.83 29.53 -3.24
CA GLY A 703 -41.78 28.95 -4.06
C GLY A 703 -42.19 27.61 -4.71
N PRO A 704 -41.44 27.14 -5.71
CA PRO A 704 -41.79 25.95 -6.47
C PRO A 704 -41.98 24.71 -5.60
N ILE A 705 -43.02 23.94 -5.89
CA ILE A 705 -43.38 22.71 -5.19
C ILE A 705 -42.47 21.57 -5.66
N LEU A 706 -41.81 20.90 -4.70
CA LEU A 706 -40.96 19.74 -4.93
C LEU A 706 -41.74 18.43 -4.89
N ALA A 707 -42.68 18.33 -3.95
CA ALA A 707 -43.62 17.23 -3.84
C ALA A 707 -44.81 17.59 -2.96
N GLU A 708 -45.92 16.90 -3.15
CA GLU A 708 -47.12 17.04 -2.32
C GLU A 708 -47.74 15.67 -2.07
N GLU A 709 -48.40 15.54 -0.93
CA GLU A 709 -49.18 14.35 -0.60
C GLU A 709 -50.54 14.79 -0.06
N LYS A 710 -51.60 14.23 -0.64
CA LYS A 710 -52.99 14.60 -0.35
C LYS A 710 -53.60 13.69 0.69
N THR A 711 -54.54 14.21 1.46
CA THR A 711 -55.32 13.42 2.40
C THR A 711 -56.70 14.02 2.68
N LEU A 712 -57.68 13.18 2.97
CA LEU A 712 -59.02 13.62 3.35
C LEU A 712 -59.01 14.19 4.77
N ILE A 713 -59.79 15.23 5.02
CA ILE A 713 -60.05 15.75 6.36
C ILE A 713 -61.21 14.93 6.95
N GLY A 714 -61.01 14.33 8.13
CA GLY A 714 -62.08 13.59 8.80
C GLY A 714 -63.29 14.48 9.14
N PRO A 715 -64.51 13.95 9.20
CA PRO A 715 -65.72 14.75 9.44
C PRO A 715 -65.74 15.43 10.82
N ASP A 716 -65.09 14.79 11.80
CA ASP A 716 -65.02 15.25 13.20
C ASP A 716 -63.58 15.59 13.65
N GLU A 717 -62.62 15.45 12.74
CA GLU A 717 -61.19 15.60 13.04
C GLU A 717 -60.86 17.05 13.42
N THR A 718 -60.26 17.24 14.58
CA THR A 718 -59.84 18.55 15.08
C THR A 718 -58.49 18.97 14.48
N ALA A 719 -58.17 20.26 14.53
CA ALA A 719 -56.89 20.77 14.01
C ALA A 719 -55.65 20.09 14.62
N PRO A 720 -55.58 19.80 15.95
CA PRO A 720 -54.47 19.05 16.51
C PRO A 720 -54.34 17.61 15.99
N GLU A 721 -55.46 16.91 15.79
CA GLU A 721 -55.48 15.54 15.27
C GLU A 721 -55.04 15.50 13.80
N LEU A 722 -55.61 16.40 12.98
CA LEU A 722 -55.21 16.57 11.59
C LEU A 722 -53.74 17.00 11.48
N GLY A 723 -53.29 17.94 12.32
CA GLY A 723 -51.91 18.40 12.37
C GLY A 723 -50.91 17.28 12.68
N LYS A 724 -51.25 16.37 13.61
CA LYS A 724 -50.43 15.19 13.89
C LYS A 724 -50.32 14.27 12.67
N ARG A 725 -51.45 13.96 12.04
CA ARG A 725 -51.49 13.10 10.85
C ARG A 725 -50.74 13.71 9.66
N LEU A 726 -50.88 15.02 9.45
CA LEU A 726 -50.11 15.75 8.45
C LEU A 726 -48.61 15.80 8.79
N THR A 727 -48.23 15.80 10.07
CA THR A 727 -46.82 15.71 10.48
C THR A 727 -46.22 14.36 10.09
N GLU A 728 -46.92 13.25 10.34
CA GLU A 728 -46.49 11.91 9.92
C GLU A 728 -46.39 11.82 8.38
N LEU A 729 -47.38 12.36 7.66
CA LEU A 729 -47.39 12.41 6.21
C LEU A 729 -46.22 13.24 5.66
N GLY A 730 -45.96 14.41 6.24
CA GLY A 730 -44.88 15.31 5.87
C GLY A 730 -43.50 14.73 6.14
N ALA A 731 -43.32 14.04 7.27
CA ALA A 731 -42.09 13.31 7.58
C ALA A 731 -41.80 12.22 6.54
N ALA A 732 -42.80 11.39 6.22
CA ALA A 732 -42.69 10.34 5.21
C ALA A 732 -42.39 10.91 3.82
N LEU A 733 -43.07 11.99 3.44
CA LEU A 733 -42.84 12.70 2.18
C LEU A 733 -41.41 13.24 2.10
N LEU A 734 -40.93 13.88 3.17
CA LEU A 734 -39.56 14.42 3.22
C LEU A 734 -38.52 13.30 3.06
N VAL A 735 -38.64 12.20 3.82
CA VAL A 735 -37.75 11.03 3.72
C VAL A 735 -37.69 10.48 2.29
N LYS A 736 -38.85 10.42 1.61
CA LYS A 736 -38.98 9.95 0.22
C LYS A 736 -38.23 10.85 -0.77
N ILE A 737 -38.29 12.17 -0.61
CA ILE A 737 -37.78 13.12 -1.61
C ILE A 737 -36.33 13.57 -1.38
N LEU A 738 -35.79 13.54 -0.16
CA LEU A 738 -34.41 13.94 0.13
C LEU A 738 -33.36 13.27 -0.79
N PRO A 739 -33.47 11.96 -1.09
CA PRO A 739 -32.68 11.29 -2.14
C PRO A 739 -32.75 11.93 -3.54
N GLY A 740 -33.90 12.45 -3.93
CA GLY A 740 -34.14 13.07 -5.23
C GLY A 740 -33.60 14.49 -5.33
N ILE A 741 -33.76 15.28 -4.26
CA ILE A 741 -33.27 16.66 -4.13
C ILE A 741 -31.75 16.70 -4.34
N THR A 742 -31.01 15.84 -3.64
CA THR A 742 -29.54 15.76 -3.72
C THR A 742 -29.04 15.29 -5.09
N GLY A 743 -29.84 14.50 -5.80
CA GLY A 743 -29.50 13.95 -7.11
C GLY A 743 -29.84 14.86 -8.29
N GLY A 744 -30.46 16.03 -8.06
CA GLY A 744 -30.98 16.88 -9.13
C GLY A 744 -32.06 16.19 -9.97
N LYS A 745 -32.80 15.25 -9.35
CA LYS A 745 -33.81 14.41 -10.04
C LYS A 745 -35.25 14.84 -9.77
N ILE A 746 -35.44 15.85 -8.94
CA ILE A 746 -36.76 16.45 -8.70
C ILE A 746 -36.87 17.67 -9.60
N ASN A 747 -37.97 17.74 -10.34
CA ASN A 747 -38.33 18.91 -11.13
C ASN A 747 -39.28 19.76 -10.29
N PRO A 748 -38.85 20.93 -9.79
CA PRO A 748 -39.72 21.82 -9.05
C PRO A 748 -40.84 22.34 -9.96
N ARG A 749 -42.07 22.33 -9.47
CA ARG A 749 -43.25 22.84 -10.20
C ARG A 749 -43.61 24.23 -9.66
N PRO A 750 -43.61 25.29 -10.49
CA PRO A 750 -44.11 26.60 -10.09
C PRO A 750 -45.55 26.51 -9.55
N GLN A 751 -45.86 27.32 -8.54
CA GLN A 751 -47.22 27.45 -8.05
C GLN A 751 -48.06 28.30 -9.01
N ASP A 752 -49.33 27.97 -9.17
CA ASP A 752 -50.30 28.82 -9.87
C ASP A 752 -50.72 29.98 -8.94
N GLU A 753 -50.24 31.19 -9.22
CA GLU A 753 -50.51 32.35 -8.37
C GLU A 753 -52.01 32.73 -8.32
N SER A 754 -52.82 32.33 -9.30
CA SER A 754 -54.27 32.62 -9.31
C SER A 754 -55.04 31.87 -8.21
N GLY A 755 -54.49 30.75 -7.72
CA GLY A 755 -55.07 29.94 -6.65
C GLY A 755 -54.57 30.27 -5.24
N ALA A 756 -53.76 31.32 -5.06
CA ALA A 756 -53.12 31.63 -3.79
C ALA A 756 -54.10 32.18 -2.74
N ILE A 757 -54.21 31.47 -1.62
CA ILE A 757 -55.02 31.89 -0.46
C ILE A 757 -54.07 32.08 0.73
N TYR A 758 -54.19 33.18 1.46
CA TYR A 758 -53.33 33.47 2.63
C TYR A 758 -54.09 33.24 3.93
N CYS A 759 -53.49 32.50 4.85
CA CYS A 759 -53.98 32.34 6.21
C CYS A 759 -53.28 33.33 7.15
N LYS A 760 -54.04 33.86 8.11
CA LYS A 760 -53.52 34.76 9.14
C LYS A 760 -53.09 33.96 10.36
N LYS A 761 -52.18 34.52 11.14
CA LYS A 761 -51.86 34.00 12.46
C LYS A 761 -53.09 34.11 13.35
N ILE A 762 -53.53 32.98 13.91
CA ILE A 762 -54.64 32.92 14.85
C ILE A 762 -54.30 33.75 16.09
N LYS A 763 -55.30 34.43 16.64
CA LYS A 763 -55.22 35.21 17.87
C LYS A 763 -56.25 34.69 18.88
N LYS A 764 -56.16 35.19 20.11
CA LYS A 764 -57.10 34.78 21.16
C LYS A 764 -58.53 35.15 20.79
N GLU A 765 -58.72 36.28 20.13
CA GLU A 765 -60.02 36.83 19.77
C GLU A 765 -60.75 36.01 18.70
N ASP A 766 -60.01 35.25 17.87
CA ASP A 766 -60.61 34.38 16.85
C ASP A 766 -61.42 33.23 17.46
N GLY A 767 -61.14 32.90 18.74
CA GLY A 767 -61.93 31.93 19.50
C GLY A 767 -63.27 32.46 19.99
N LEU A 768 -63.53 33.77 19.92
CA LEU A 768 -64.83 34.34 20.29
C LEU A 768 -65.88 33.94 19.25
N VAL A 769 -67.01 33.41 19.72
CA VAL A 769 -68.08 32.91 18.87
C VAL A 769 -69.43 33.54 19.21
N ASP A 770 -70.23 33.81 18.17
CA ASP A 770 -71.66 34.07 18.34
C ASP A 770 -72.41 32.74 18.18
N LEU A 771 -73.11 32.32 19.23
CA LEU A 771 -73.84 31.05 19.26
C LEU A 771 -75.02 31.01 18.28
N ASN A 772 -75.40 32.14 17.67
CA ASN A 772 -76.42 32.21 16.63
C ASN A 772 -75.88 31.96 15.21
N GLU A 773 -74.57 31.78 15.05
CA GLU A 773 -74.01 31.41 13.76
C GLU A 773 -74.56 30.05 13.27
N PRO A 774 -74.60 29.81 11.94
CA PRO A 774 -75.03 28.51 11.42
C PRO A 774 -74.25 27.37 12.07
N ALA A 775 -74.97 26.32 12.51
CA ALA A 775 -74.40 25.19 13.25
C ALA A 775 -73.15 24.56 12.60
N LYS A 776 -73.11 24.55 11.27
CA LYS A 776 -71.97 24.06 10.49
C LYS A 776 -70.71 24.95 10.62
N ILE A 777 -70.88 26.27 10.69
CA ILE A 777 -69.78 27.22 10.90
C ILE A 777 -69.25 27.10 12.33
N LEU A 778 -70.14 26.97 13.32
CA LEU A 778 -69.77 26.68 14.71
C LEU A 778 -68.96 25.39 14.82
N TRP A 779 -69.37 24.35 14.07
CA TRP A 779 -68.64 23.08 14.02
C TRP A 779 -67.22 23.22 13.47
N TYR A 780 -67.05 23.94 12.35
CA TYR A 780 -65.74 24.19 11.77
C TYR A 780 -64.85 25.03 12.69
N LYS A 781 -65.39 26.10 13.30
CA LYS A 781 -64.67 26.90 14.30
C LYS A 781 -64.25 26.07 15.52
N TYR A 782 -65.14 25.21 16.01
CA TYR A 782 -64.85 24.32 17.14
C TYR A 782 -63.69 23.38 16.81
N ARG A 783 -63.73 22.72 15.64
CA ARG A 783 -62.67 21.81 15.19
C ARG A 783 -61.34 22.53 14.93
N ALA A 784 -61.39 23.70 14.30
CA ALA A 784 -60.20 24.49 13.97
C ALA A 784 -59.52 25.08 15.21
N TYR A 785 -60.29 25.57 16.17
CA TYR A 785 -59.76 26.21 17.38
C TYR A 785 -59.74 25.28 18.59
N PHE A 786 -59.82 23.97 18.38
CA PHE A 786 -59.76 22.98 19.44
C PHE A 786 -58.40 23.04 20.14
N GLY A 787 -58.41 23.28 21.44
CA GLY A 787 -57.19 23.49 22.24
C GLY A 787 -56.80 24.97 22.35
N TRP A 788 -56.28 25.57 21.27
CA TRP A 788 -55.92 26.99 21.22
C TRP A 788 -56.47 27.67 19.96
N PRO A 789 -57.08 28.86 20.06
CA PRO A 789 -57.35 29.64 21.28
C PRO A 789 -58.44 29.03 22.18
N GLY A 790 -59.14 28.00 21.69
CA GLY A 790 -60.38 27.48 22.28
C GLY A 790 -61.58 28.31 21.82
N LEU A 791 -62.68 27.65 21.47
CA LEU A 791 -63.93 28.34 21.14
C LEU A 791 -64.61 28.81 22.44
N TYR A 792 -64.99 30.08 22.53
CA TYR A 792 -65.60 30.65 23.74
C TYR A 792 -66.62 31.75 23.42
N PHE A 793 -67.54 31.97 24.35
CA PHE A 793 -68.48 33.08 24.33
C PHE A 793 -68.49 33.76 25.71
N PHE A 794 -69.20 34.88 25.82
CA PHE A 794 -69.40 35.56 27.11
C PHE A 794 -70.82 35.35 27.61
N ALA A 795 -70.96 35.02 28.89
CA ALA A 795 -72.21 35.04 29.62
C ALA A 795 -72.09 36.13 30.70
N GLY A 796 -72.68 37.30 30.45
CA GLY A 796 -72.38 38.50 31.24
C GLY A 796 -70.93 38.96 31.02
N ASP A 797 -70.18 39.14 32.11
CA ASP A 797 -68.76 39.53 32.09
C ASP A 797 -67.79 38.32 32.08
N LYS A 798 -68.30 37.10 32.26
CA LYS A 798 -67.47 35.88 32.39
C LYS A 798 -67.26 35.20 31.03
N ARG A 799 -66.02 34.82 30.77
CA ARG A 799 -65.65 34.02 29.59
C ARG A 799 -65.98 32.55 29.80
N VAL A 800 -66.64 31.92 28.83
CA VAL A 800 -67.07 30.52 28.88
C VAL A 800 -66.50 29.77 27.67
N ILE A 801 -65.58 28.84 27.91
CA ILE A 801 -64.90 28.07 26.86
C ILE A 801 -65.66 26.78 26.60
N ILE A 802 -65.99 26.49 25.34
CA ILE A 802 -66.56 25.22 24.90
C ILE A 802 -65.47 24.15 24.95
N LYS A 803 -65.67 23.10 25.74
CA LYS A 803 -64.72 22.00 25.93
C LYS A 803 -65.08 20.74 25.16
N GLU A 804 -66.38 20.52 24.96
CA GLU A 804 -66.89 19.35 24.26
C GLU A 804 -68.17 19.76 23.51
N ALA A 805 -68.19 19.52 22.20
CA ALA A 805 -69.34 19.72 21.34
C ALA A 805 -69.41 18.63 20.27
N THR A 806 -70.61 18.37 19.75
CA THR A 806 -70.87 17.41 18.68
C THR A 806 -71.71 18.05 17.59
N TYR A 807 -71.54 17.61 16.34
CA TYR A 807 -72.38 18.03 15.22
C TYR A 807 -73.07 16.82 14.60
N ALA A 808 -74.40 16.79 14.68
CA ALA A 808 -75.23 15.72 14.12
C ALA A 808 -76.53 16.31 13.59
N ASP A 809 -77.04 15.78 12.47
CA ASP A 809 -78.32 16.18 11.86
C ASP A 809 -78.48 17.69 11.63
N GLY A 810 -77.38 18.38 11.33
CA GLY A 810 -77.38 19.83 11.09
C GLY A 810 -77.37 20.69 12.35
N VAL A 811 -77.25 20.10 13.55
CA VAL A 811 -77.28 20.80 14.84
C VAL A 811 -75.92 20.74 15.53
N PHE A 812 -75.46 21.88 16.06
CA PHE A 812 -74.26 21.99 16.89
C PHE A 812 -74.65 21.92 18.36
N LEU A 813 -74.28 20.85 19.05
CA LEU A 813 -74.65 20.58 20.44
C LEU A 813 -73.45 20.74 21.36
N ILE A 814 -73.47 21.76 22.21
CA ILE A 814 -72.48 21.95 23.28
C ILE A 814 -72.79 20.95 24.41
N LYS A 815 -71.82 20.11 24.74
CA LYS A 815 -71.91 19.11 25.82
C LYS A 815 -71.33 19.66 27.12
N LYS A 816 -70.09 20.16 27.08
CA LYS A 816 -69.38 20.66 28.27
C LYS A 816 -68.76 22.03 28.03
N VAL A 817 -68.80 22.86 29.06
CA VAL A 817 -68.19 24.19 29.10
C VAL A 817 -67.27 24.36 30.30
N LEU A 818 -66.29 25.27 30.16
CA LEU A 818 -65.42 25.74 31.23
C LEU A 818 -65.63 27.25 31.41
N PRO A 819 -66.48 27.64 32.37
CA PRO A 819 -66.60 29.03 32.77
C PRO A 819 -65.37 29.51 33.53
N GLU A 820 -65.07 30.80 33.41
CA GLU A 820 -63.96 31.44 34.11
C GLU A 820 -64.05 31.27 35.64
N GLY A 821 -62.99 30.74 36.25
CA GLY A 821 -62.92 30.48 37.70
C GLY A 821 -63.61 29.21 38.20
N ARG A 822 -64.25 28.41 37.34
CA ARG A 822 -64.97 27.18 37.70
C ARG A 822 -64.29 25.92 37.13
N LYS A 823 -64.81 24.74 37.50
CA LYS A 823 -64.45 23.45 36.89
C LYS A 823 -65.27 23.23 35.60
N ILE A 824 -64.84 22.27 34.77
CA ILE A 824 -65.62 21.83 33.60
C ILE A 824 -66.96 21.28 34.07
N MET A 825 -68.06 21.65 33.41
CA MET A 825 -69.42 21.24 33.74
C MET A 825 -70.28 21.01 32.50
N ASP A 826 -71.39 20.29 32.65
CA ASP A 826 -72.37 20.08 31.58
C ASP A 826 -73.07 21.39 31.20
N TYR A 827 -73.24 21.60 29.90
CA TYR A 827 -73.82 22.84 29.36
C TYR A 827 -75.26 23.07 29.82
N GLN A 828 -76.05 22.00 29.99
CA GLN A 828 -77.42 22.10 30.51
C GLN A 828 -77.45 22.57 31.97
N ASN A 829 -76.48 22.13 32.79
CA ASN A 829 -76.35 22.59 34.18
C ASN A 829 -75.95 24.07 34.20
N PHE A 830 -74.99 24.46 33.36
CA PHE A 830 -74.59 25.85 33.18
C PHE A 830 -75.78 26.77 32.79
N LEU A 831 -76.63 26.35 31.85
CA LEU A 831 -77.83 27.11 31.46
C LEU A 831 -78.86 27.25 32.60
N ARG A 832 -78.98 26.24 33.47
CA ARG A 832 -79.85 26.31 34.67
C ARG A 832 -79.31 27.28 35.71
N GLU A 833 -77.99 27.31 35.91
CA GLU A 833 -77.37 28.23 36.87
C GLU A 833 -77.45 29.70 36.40
N ILE A 834 -77.32 29.97 35.09
CA ILE A 834 -77.54 31.33 34.55
C ILE A 834 -78.98 31.80 34.77
N LYS A 835 -79.97 30.92 34.55
CA LYS A 835 -81.40 31.27 34.74
C LYS A 835 -81.79 31.51 36.20
N THR A 836 -81.03 30.98 37.16
CA THR A 836 -81.29 31.10 38.61
C THR A 836 -80.51 32.25 39.26
N ASN A 837 -79.91 33.13 38.46
CA ASN A 837 -79.22 34.36 38.90
C ASN A 837 -78.06 34.14 39.89
N THR A 838 -77.44 32.94 39.87
CA THR A 838 -76.26 32.60 40.71
C THR A 838 -74.94 33.17 40.15
N TRP A 839 -75.01 34.00 39.11
CA TRP A 839 -73.90 34.47 38.27
C TRP A 839 -73.76 36.01 38.27
N LYS A 840 -74.06 36.67 39.40
CA LYS A 840 -73.61 38.04 39.66
C LYS A 840 -72.14 38.07 40.10
#